data_AF-A0A7W9UT40-F1
#
_entry.id   AF-A0A7W9UT40-F1
#
_cell.length_a   1.000
_cell.length_b   1.000
_cell.length_c   1.000
_cell.angle_alpha   90.00
_cell.angle_beta   90.00
_cell.angle_gamma   90.00
#
_symmetry.space_group_name_H-M   'P 1'
#
loop_
_entity.id
_entity.type
_entity.pdbx_description
1 polymer ?
#
loop_
_entity_poly.entity_id
_entity_poly.type
_entity_poly.pdbx_seq_one_letter_code
_entity_poly.pdbx_strand_id
1 'polypeptide(L)'
;MSRRALLLAAALAATPVAGARAAGDDPYDVLRRRWLGIALGAGYDPAAEPYASRLRQLGEQAREFRAAMAPAPASLWPGHPFDPPSGITFSYGRLWTMTQAYAQDGTGVTGDPGLLADVLRGLDHLSATVYNPATTRYGNWWEWQIGSPRLLTDITAALHEQLGPERVSAACAAVDHFIPDTMLTDYSGTSTGANRVDLCRSVALRGILGRDPARIALARDALSPVFPYVTRGDGLYADGSFVQHTQVAYSGTYGQVLLDGLGRLFALLAGSAWEVTDPARQNFLDSVEHAYAPLIHDGLVMDCVNGRAISRGYLRGDDQHVMRSDHYHGQALIAAVALLADGASEAERQRWHGRVKGWIQRDTVVPVLTSPQFGVADLARLHAIAGAPVPAAPEPLGHRLFPAMDRAVHRTPRFTAALAMASDRIAHYECGNGENPRGWHTGSGMLSWWPRGRSDQYTDWYWPTVDWYRLPGTTVSARRLPDRAGGEWGAPRPDVRWVGGTTDGTHAAVGQHLKGLGSTLEAHKSWFFLTDAVVCLGAGIACSDGVPVETVLDNRNLGENGTQRLVRGRDWAHLEEHGGWILPYGGELRTLREDRTGAWSDINTTSDTERRTRRWQTLWLDHGTDPVAAGYVYVLLPGATREQTAARAGDRHWLCVLANDTVCQAVAVPLLGLTAANFWRAGTVGELTVSAGASVLVVRRGRTATVRVSEPPRTGAPLELVWDHPVRAVTRADDSVEVRSADRRLRLRVTPGMACSTHECEVALS
;
A
#
# COMPACT_ATOMS: atom_id res chain seq x y z
N MET A 1 -53.96 -55.12 6.83
CA MET A 1 -54.17 -53.72 6.37
C MET A 1 -54.86 -52.97 7.50
N SER A 2 -54.44 -51.83 8.04
CA SER A 2 -53.20 -51.05 7.99
C SER A 2 -53.11 -50.34 9.35
N ARG A 3 -51.98 -50.49 10.06
CA ARG A 3 -51.73 -49.91 11.37
C ARG A 3 -51.47 -48.41 11.27
N ARG A 4 -52.03 -47.66 12.23
CA ARG A 4 -51.66 -46.30 12.67
C ARG A 4 -52.31 -45.11 11.93
N ALA A 5 -53.63 -45.07 12.00
CA ALA A 5 -54.34 -43.84 12.38
C ALA A 5 -54.50 -43.85 13.91
N LEU A 6 -53.49 -43.36 14.64
CA LEU A 6 -53.54 -43.10 16.09
C LEU A 6 -52.27 -42.33 16.43
N LEU A 7 -52.39 -41.00 16.53
CA LEU A 7 -51.62 -40.05 17.33
C LEU A 7 -51.79 -38.63 16.74
N LEU A 8 -52.97 -38.06 17.00
CA LEU A 8 -53.27 -36.63 16.92
C LEU A 8 -54.18 -36.33 18.12
N ALA A 9 -53.90 -35.23 18.82
CA ALA A 9 -54.54 -34.73 20.04
C ALA A 9 -53.97 -35.21 21.39
N ALA A 10 -52.89 -34.55 21.81
CA ALA A 10 -52.68 -34.17 23.20
C ALA A 10 -51.94 -32.82 23.23
N ALA A 11 -52.70 -31.73 23.24
CA ALA A 11 -52.25 -30.40 23.61
C ALA A 11 -52.75 -30.13 25.03
N LEU A 12 -51.86 -29.80 25.97
CA LEU A 12 -52.06 -28.80 27.04
C LEU A 12 -50.83 -28.70 27.96
N ALA A 13 -50.15 -27.57 27.83
CA ALA A 13 -49.38 -26.84 28.85
C ALA A 13 -48.37 -27.62 29.72
N ALA A 14 -47.15 -27.80 29.21
CA ALA A 14 -45.96 -27.70 30.04
C ALA A 14 -45.40 -26.28 29.84
N THR A 15 -45.65 -25.41 30.82
CA THR A 15 -44.95 -24.12 30.96
C THR A 15 -43.45 -24.35 30.80
N PRO A 16 -42.71 -23.56 30.00
CA PRO A 16 -41.27 -23.60 30.08
C PRO A 16 -40.95 -23.11 31.49
N VAL A 17 -40.48 -24.03 32.33
CA VAL A 17 -39.68 -23.64 33.49
C VAL A 17 -38.59 -22.80 32.88
N ALA A 18 -38.62 -21.50 33.16
CA ALA A 18 -37.54 -20.60 32.86
C ALA A 18 -36.31 -21.23 33.49
N GLY A 19 -35.54 -21.96 32.67
CA GLY A 19 -34.23 -22.43 33.06
C GLY A 19 -33.53 -21.17 33.55
N ALA A 20 -33.15 -21.18 34.83
CA ALA A 20 -32.38 -20.12 35.42
C ALA A 20 -31.30 -19.76 34.41
N ARG A 21 -31.39 -18.55 33.85
CA ARG A 21 -30.37 -17.98 32.97
C ARG A 21 -29.08 -18.18 33.76
N ALA A 22 -28.23 -19.10 33.31
CA ALA A 22 -26.87 -19.15 33.83
C ALA A 22 -26.37 -17.71 33.77
N ALA A 23 -25.95 -17.16 34.92
CA ALA A 23 -25.47 -15.79 34.98
C ALA A 23 -24.45 -15.62 33.84
N GLY A 24 -24.82 -14.85 32.82
CA GLY A 24 -23.98 -14.73 31.63
C GLY A 24 -22.64 -14.17 32.05
N ASP A 25 -21.55 -14.70 31.47
CA ASP A 25 -20.21 -14.13 31.66
C ASP A 25 -20.26 -12.61 31.54
N ASP A 26 -19.56 -11.90 32.42
CA ASP A 26 -19.47 -10.44 32.36
C ASP A 26 -19.00 -10.02 30.95
N PRO A 27 -19.77 -9.20 30.22
CA PRO A 27 -19.43 -8.80 28.85
C PRO A 27 -18.04 -8.17 28.73
N TYR A 28 -17.55 -7.48 29.76
CA TYR A 28 -16.21 -6.90 29.77
C TYR A 28 -15.11 -7.96 29.83
N ASP A 29 -15.32 -9.01 30.64
CA ASP A 29 -14.36 -10.12 30.74
C ASP A 29 -14.34 -10.96 29.45
N VAL A 30 -15.49 -11.13 28.80
CA VAL A 30 -15.58 -11.79 27.47
C VAL A 30 -14.77 -11.01 26.43
N LEU A 31 -14.95 -9.69 26.36
CA LEU A 31 -14.20 -8.85 25.42
C LEU A 31 -12.70 -8.83 25.73
N ARG A 32 -12.31 -8.80 27.01
CA ARG A 32 -10.89 -8.91 27.42
C ARG A 32 -10.28 -10.22 26.95
N ARG A 33 -10.93 -11.36 27.22
CA ARG A 33 -10.44 -12.68 26.75
C ARG A 33 -10.35 -12.76 25.23
N ARG A 34 -11.34 -12.21 24.52
CA ARG A 34 -11.30 -12.15 23.06
C ARG A 34 -10.13 -11.31 22.55
N TRP A 35 -9.87 -10.16 23.17
CA TRP A 35 -8.69 -9.35 22.85
C TRP A 35 -7.39 -10.13 23.00
N LEU A 36 -7.24 -10.89 24.09
CA LEU A 36 -6.07 -11.74 24.30
C LEU A 36 -5.94 -12.83 23.23
N GLY A 37 -7.04 -13.44 22.77
CA GLY A 37 -7.01 -14.37 21.64
C GLY A 37 -6.55 -13.71 20.33
N ILE A 38 -6.93 -12.46 20.08
CA ILE A 38 -6.48 -11.69 18.90
C ILE A 38 -4.99 -11.33 19.02
N ALA A 39 -4.55 -10.89 20.20
CA ALA A 39 -3.21 -10.35 20.46
C ALA A 39 -2.14 -11.43 20.66
N LEU A 40 -2.46 -12.51 21.37
CA LEU A 40 -1.53 -13.61 21.71
C LEU A 40 -1.76 -14.85 20.85
N GLY A 41 -2.88 -14.94 20.11
CA GLY A 41 -3.21 -16.11 19.31
C GLY A 41 -3.89 -17.21 20.12
N ALA A 42 -4.49 -18.15 19.41
CA ALA A 42 -5.13 -19.33 19.98
C ALA A 42 -5.06 -20.49 18.97
N GLY A 43 -5.25 -21.73 19.45
CA GLY A 43 -5.40 -22.90 18.59
C GLY A 43 -4.14 -23.34 17.85
N TYR A 44 -2.95 -23.05 18.40
CA TYR A 44 -1.67 -23.56 17.90
C TYR A 44 -1.01 -24.47 18.96
N ASP A 45 -0.14 -25.37 18.51
CA ASP A 45 0.70 -26.19 19.40
C ASP A 45 2.00 -25.42 19.73
N PRO A 46 2.21 -25.00 20.99
CA PRO A 46 3.42 -24.26 21.38
C PRO A 46 4.72 -25.02 21.17
N ALA A 47 4.68 -26.35 21.07
CA ALA A 47 5.86 -27.19 20.84
C ALA A 47 6.19 -27.38 19.35
N ALA A 48 5.27 -27.02 18.44
CA ALA A 48 5.49 -27.13 17.00
C ALA A 48 6.24 -25.91 16.44
N GLU A 49 7.05 -26.12 15.41
CA GLU A 49 7.64 -25.01 14.66
C GLU A 49 6.62 -24.37 13.71
N PRO A 50 6.67 -23.04 13.48
CA PRO A 50 7.65 -22.08 13.99
C PRO A 50 7.38 -21.54 15.41
N TYR A 51 6.27 -21.95 16.06
CA TYR A 51 5.83 -21.37 17.33
C TYR A 51 6.85 -21.59 18.46
N ALA A 52 7.40 -22.80 18.57
CA ALA A 52 8.40 -23.14 19.58
C ALA A 52 9.62 -22.21 19.54
N SER A 53 10.18 -21.98 18.35
CA SER A 53 11.30 -21.05 18.20
C SER A 53 10.91 -19.61 18.51
N ARG A 54 9.71 -19.15 18.12
CA ARG A 54 9.24 -17.79 18.45
C ARG A 54 9.07 -17.59 19.95
N LEU A 55 8.50 -18.55 20.64
CA LEU A 55 8.24 -18.48 22.09
C LEU A 55 9.54 -18.52 22.88
N ARG A 56 10.50 -19.37 22.48
CA ARG A 56 11.84 -19.38 23.06
C ARG A 56 12.57 -18.04 22.89
N GLN A 57 12.56 -17.49 21.67
CA GLN A 57 13.16 -16.18 21.37
C GLN A 57 12.51 -15.07 22.22
N LEU A 58 11.18 -15.09 22.34
CA LEU A 58 10.44 -14.16 23.19
C LEU A 58 10.89 -14.23 24.65
N GLY A 59 11.10 -15.43 25.17
CA GLY A 59 11.63 -15.63 26.52
C GLY A 59 13.08 -15.17 26.70
N GLU A 60 13.93 -15.36 25.69
CA GLU A 60 15.32 -14.85 25.68
C GLU A 60 15.34 -13.33 25.73
N GLN A 61 14.59 -12.67 24.85
CA GLN A 61 14.45 -11.21 24.82
C GLN A 61 13.90 -10.67 26.14
N ALA A 62 12.90 -11.32 26.73
CA ALA A 62 12.35 -10.90 28.02
C ALA A 62 13.39 -10.97 29.15
N ARG A 63 14.27 -11.99 29.16
CA ARG A 63 15.36 -12.09 30.14
C ARG A 63 16.39 -10.98 29.94
N GLU A 64 16.78 -10.69 28.71
CA GLU A 64 17.70 -9.60 28.37
C GLU A 64 17.13 -8.23 28.79
N PHE A 65 15.86 -7.96 28.46
CA PHE A 65 15.20 -6.71 28.82
C PHE A 65 15.08 -6.56 30.33
N ARG A 66 14.70 -7.63 31.04
CA ARG A 66 14.66 -7.66 32.50
C ARG A 66 16.02 -7.34 33.12
N ALA A 67 17.10 -7.95 32.62
CA ALA A 67 18.45 -7.72 33.11
C ALA A 67 18.95 -6.29 32.86
N ALA A 68 18.55 -5.69 31.73
CA ALA A 68 18.95 -4.33 31.35
C ALA A 68 18.05 -3.22 31.92
N MET A 69 16.92 -3.57 32.55
CA MET A 69 15.95 -2.59 33.07
C MET A 69 16.56 -1.82 34.25
N ALA A 70 16.64 -0.50 34.12
CA ALA A 70 17.25 0.38 35.11
C ALA A 70 16.36 1.62 35.31
N PRO A 71 15.36 1.55 36.21
CA PRO A 71 14.49 2.69 36.49
C PRO A 71 15.29 3.90 36.97
N ALA A 72 15.21 5.00 36.23
CA ALA A 72 15.85 6.28 36.52
C ALA A 72 14.87 7.44 36.26
N PRO A 73 15.10 8.65 36.79
CA PRO A 73 14.14 9.76 36.66
C PRO A 73 13.73 10.09 35.22
N ALA A 74 14.62 9.89 34.25
CA ALA A 74 14.41 10.23 32.84
C ALA A 74 14.42 9.02 31.88
N SER A 75 14.46 7.78 32.38
CA SER A 75 14.45 6.57 31.53
C SER A 75 14.03 5.32 32.29
N LEU A 76 13.56 4.30 31.58
CA LEU A 76 13.40 2.94 32.13
C LEU A 76 14.48 1.96 31.63
N TRP A 77 15.02 2.19 30.43
CA TRP A 77 16.18 1.50 29.90
C TRP A 77 17.30 2.49 29.53
N PRO A 78 18.59 2.14 29.79
CA PRO A 78 19.73 2.97 29.41
C PRO A 78 19.75 3.30 27.91
N GLY A 79 20.10 4.53 27.55
CA GLY A 79 20.16 4.98 26.15
C GLY A 79 18.81 5.39 25.53
N HIS A 80 17.70 5.20 26.26
CA HIS A 80 16.36 5.52 25.80
C HIS A 80 15.68 6.51 26.77
N PRO A 81 16.05 7.79 26.72
CA PRO A 81 15.44 8.82 27.58
C PRO A 81 13.97 9.04 27.22
N PHE A 82 13.17 9.48 28.19
CA PHE A 82 11.77 9.84 27.96
C PHE A 82 11.58 11.08 27.08
N ASP A 83 12.62 11.92 26.93
CA ASP A 83 12.68 12.99 25.94
C ASP A 83 13.83 12.71 24.96
N PRO A 84 13.54 12.42 23.67
CA PRO A 84 12.23 12.49 23.01
C PRO A 84 11.24 11.39 23.46
N PRO A 85 9.92 11.62 23.33
CA PRO A 85 8.87 10.72 23.86
C PRO A 85 8.85 9.31 23.25
N SER A 86 9.62 9.07 22.19
CA SER A 86 9.86 7.73 21.66
C SER A 86 10.48 6.78 22.69
N GLY A 87 11.22 7.27 23.69
CA GLY A 87 11.74 6.43 24.77
C GLY A 87 10.64 5.90 25.71
N ILE A 88 9.49 6.57 25.80
CA ILE A 88 8.33 6.12 26.57
C ILE A 88 7.68 4.93 25.87
N THR A 89 7.38 5.07 24.57
CA THR A 89 6.83 3.99 23.76
C THR A 89 7.78 2.80 23.68
N PHE A 90 9.08 3.04 23.52
CA PHE A 90 10.11 2.00 23.59
C PHE A 90 10.05 1.22 24.91
N SER A 91 9.91 1.92 26.03
CA SER A 91 9.81 1.31 27.36
C SER A 91 8.57 0.43 27.48
N TYR A 92 7.40 0.91 27.05
CA TYR A 92 6.19 0.08 27.01
C TYR A 92 6.32 -1.10 26.05
N GLY A 93 7.06 -0.96 24.95
CA GLY A 93 7.32 -2.05 24.01
C GLY A 93 8.07 -3.21 24.67
N ARG A 94 9.14 -2.91 25.42
CA ARG A 94 9.89 -3.93 26.17
C ARG A 94 9.06 -4.54 27.30
N LEU A 95 8.27 -3.74 28.02
CA LEU A 95 7.34 -4.26 29.04
C LEU A 95 6.27 -5.17 28.43
N TRP A 96 5.82 -4.89 27.21
CA TRP A 96 4.90 -5.76 26.49
C TRP A 96 5.57 -7.09 26.11
N THR A 97 6.80 -7.09 25.58
CA THR A 97 7.57 -8.32 25.34
C THR A 97 7.72 -9.15 26.62
N MET A 98 8.08 -8.53 27.74
CA MET A 98 8.17 -9.20 29.04
C MET A 98 6.81 -9.78 29.49
N THR A 99 5.72 -9.06 29.27
CA THR A 99 4.36 -9.50 29.58
C THR A 99 3.93 -10.70 28.72
N GLN A 100 4.21 -10.64 27.42
CA GLN A 100 3.96 -11.74 26.49
C GLN A 100 4.74 -13.00 26.89
N ALA A 101 5.99 -12.83 27.34
CA ALA A 101 6.82 -13.94 27.80
C ALA A 101 6.27 -14.58 29.09
N TYR A 102 5.75 -13.76 30.02
CA TYR A 102 5.09 -14.22 31.23
C TYR A 102 3.78 -14.98 30.93
N ALA A 103 2.99 -14.48 29.97
CA ALA A 103 1.63 -14.96 29.71
C ALA A 103 1.52 -16.19 28.78
N GLN A 104 2.57 -16.51 28.01
CA GLN A 104 2.53 -17.59 27.02
C GLN A 104 3.39 -18.78 27.41
N ASP A 105 2.90 -19.98 27.12
CA ASP A 105 3.64 -21.24 27.30
C ASP A 105 4.87 -21.30 26.39
N GLY A 106 5.86 -22.12 26.77
CA GLY A 106 7.03 -22.39 25.91
C GLY A 106 8.11 -21.29 25.90
N THR A 107 7.95 -20.21 26.68
CA THR A 107 8.92 -19.11 26.76
C THR A 107 10.08 -19.39 27.73
N GLY A 108 9.91 -20.40 28.60
CA GLY A 108 10.84 -20.71 29.68
C GLY A 108 10.77 -19.75 30.87
N VAL A 109 9.90 -18.74 30.82
CA VAL A 109 9.61 -17.79 31.92
C VAL A 109 8.10 -17.62 32.15
N THR A 110 7.29 -18.52 31.61
CA THR A 110 5.84 -18.55 31.78
C THR A 110 5.49 -18.57 33.26
N GLY A 111 4.68 -17.62 33.71
CA GLY A 111 4.27 -17.52 35.12
C GLY A 111 5.37 -17.14 36.12
N ASP A 112 6.58 -16.74 35.68
CA ASP A 112 7.68 -16.37 36.60
C ASP A 112 7.28 -15.16 37.48
N PRO A 113 7.18 -15.31 38.81
CA PRO A 113 6.78 -14.22 39.71
C PRO A 113 7.81 -13.09 39.77
N GLY A 114 9.09 -13.38 39.55
CA GLY A 114 10.13 -12.37 39.50
C GLY A 114 10.03 -11.51 38.23
N LEU A 115 9.71 -12.11 37.09
CA LEU A 115 9.45 -11.37 35.85
C LEU A 115 8.22 -10.48 36.01
N LEU A 116 7.14 -11.01 36.60
CA LEU A 116 5.94 -10.24 36.90
C LEU A 116 6.24 -9.03 37.78
N ALA A 117 6.99 -9.22 38.87
CA ALA A 117 7.36 -8.12 39.77
C ALA A 117 8.14 -7.01 39.05
N ASP A 118 9.02 -7.37 38.11
CA ASP A 118 9.76 -6.40 37.31
C ASP A 118 8.88 -5.65 36.30
N VAL A 119 7.95 -6.33 35.64
CA VAL A 119 6.97 -5.66 34.77
C VAL A 119 6.14 -4.66 35.57
N LEU A 120 5.62 -5.06 36.73
CA LEU A 120 4.84 -4.18 37.61
C LEU A 120 5.67 -2.97 38.07
N ARG A 121 6.93 -3.18 38.47
CA ARG A 121 7.85 -2.11 38.83
C ARG A 121 8.09 -1.12 37.68
N GLY A 122 8.22 -1.61 36.45
CA GLY A 122 8.37 -0.77 35.26
C GLY A 122 7.12 0.07 34.97
N LEU A 123 5.93 -0.53 35.07
CA LEU A 123 4.65 0.18 34.92
C LEU A 123 4.49 1.27 35.98
N ASP A 124 4.75 0.92 37.25
CA ASP A 124 4.66 1.86 38.37
C ASP A 124 5.64 3.04 38.19
N HIS A 125 6.86 2.76 37.72
CA HIS A 125 7.86 3.79 37.42
C HIS A 125 7.40 4.74 36.31
N LEU A 126 6.92 4.22 35.18
CA LEU A 126 6.43 5.07 34.07
C LEU A 126 5.22 5.90 34.49
N SER A 127 4.30 5.29 35.25
CA SER A 127 3.14 5.98 35.82
C SER A 127 3.57 7.08 36.79
N ALA A 128 4.58 6.86 37.63
CA ALA A 128 5.03 7.88 38.59
C ALA A 128 5.82 9.03 37.93
N THR A 129 6.55 8.74 36.84
CA THR A 129 7.56 9.66 36.30
C THR A 129 7.12 10.44 35.08
N VAL A 130 6.37 9.84 34.16
CA VAL A 130 6.17 10.45 32.83
C VAL A 130 4.78 10.25 32.23
N TYR A 131 4.22 9.05 32.28
CA TYR A 131 2.97 8.75 31.57
C TYR A 131 1.77 8.76 32.52
N ASN A 132 1.43 9.94 33.00
CA ASN A 132 0.34 10.16 33.96
C ASN A 132 -0.36 11.51 33.76
N PRO A 133 -1.52 11.74 34.42
CA PRO A 133 -2.32 12.95 34.23
C PRO A 133 -1.66 14.28 34.64
N ALA A 134 -0.56 14.28 35.40
CA ALA A 134 0.14 15.51 35.75
C ALA A 134 1.08 15.99 34.62
N THR A 135 1.41 15.13 33.67
CA THR A 135 2.36 15.43 32.60
C THR A 135 1.69 16.23 31.48
N THR A 136 2.27 17.39 31.15
CA THR A 136 1.96 18.09 29.89
C THR A 136 2.78 17.47 28.76
N ARG A 137 2.11 17.14 27.66
CA ARG A 137 2.73 16.50 26.49
C ARG A 137 3.85 17.35 25.89
N TYR A 138 4.93 16.71 25.46
CA TYR A 138 6.03 17.30 24.68
C TYR A 138 6.43 16.41 23.51
N GLY A 139 7.17 16.97 22.55
CA GLY A 139 7.67 16.24 21.38
C GLY A 139 6.56 15.70 20.47
N ASN A 140 6.80 14.53 19.86
CA ASN A 140 5.87 13.91 18.91
C ASN A 140 4.57 13.46 19.61
N TRP A 141 3.43 14.01 19.18
CA TRP A 141 2.11 13.69 19.74
C TRP A 141 1.75 12.21 19.65
N TRP A 142 2.20 11.53 18.59
CA TRP A 142 1.88 10.13 18.30
C TRP A 142 2.31 9.20 19.43
N GLU A 143 3.46 9.46 20.05
CA GLU A 143 4.00 8.62 21.12
C GLU A 143 3.07 8.58 22.34
N TRP A 144 2.40 9.71 22.63
CA TRP A 144 1.52 9.87 23.77
C TRP A 144 0.08 9.42 23.52
N GLN A 145 -0.38 9.49 22.26
CA GLN A 145 -1.78 9.25 21.96
C GLN A 145 -2.01 7.93 21.22
N ILE A 146 -0.96 7.30 20.69
CA ILE A 146 -1.05 6.06 19.92
C ILE A 146 -0.03 5.05 20.41
N GLY A 147 1.27 5.37 20.36
CA GLY A 147 2.36 4.43 20.66
C GLY A 147 2.26 3.81 22.06
N SER A 148 2.42 4.64 23.09
CA SER A 148 2.36 4.24 24.49
C SER A 148 0.99 3.70 24.95
N PRO A 149 -0.16 4.35 24.68
CA PRO A 149 -1.45 3.91 25.23
C PRO A 149 -1.90 2.55 24.69
N ARG A 150 -1.63 2.22 23.42
CA ARG A 150 -1.94 0.90 22.87
C ARG A 150 -1.24 -0.20 23.65
N LEU A 151 0.07 -0.05 23.88
CA LEU A 151 0.89 -1.01 24.62
C LEU A 151 0.48 -1.09 26.09
N LEU A 152 0.22 0.05 26.74
CA LEU A 152 -0.29 0.10 28.11
C LEU A 152 -1.60 -0.70 28.24
N THR A 153 -2.54 -0.52 27.31
CA THR A 153 -3.81 -1.27 27.33
C THR A 153 -3.62 -2.76 27.06
N ASP A 154 -2.67 -3.16 26.20
CA ASP A 154 -2.36 -4.57 25.94
C ASP A 154 -1.76 -5.26 27.17
N ILE A 155 -0.79 -4.61 27.82
CA ILE A 155 -0.21 -5.09 29.08
C ILE A 155 -1.29 -5.19 30.16
N THR A 156 -2.14 -4.18 30.27
CA THR A 156 -3.23 -4.14 31.26
C THR A 156 -4.25 -5.25 31.02
N ALA A 157 -4.56 -5.57 29.76
CA ALA A 157 -5.46 -6.67 29.42
C ALA A 157 -4.85 -8.04 29.77
N ALA A 158 -3.56 -8.24 29.51
CA ALA A 158 -2.88 -9.51 29.76
C ALA A 158 -2.63 -9.77 31.25
N LEU A 159 -2.37 -8.73 32.04
CA LEU A 159 -2.07 -8.81 33.47
C LEU A 159 -3.23 -8.36 34.37
N HIS A 160 -4.45 -8.32 33.83
CA HIS A 160 -5.61 -7.74 34.51
C HIS A 160 -5.83 -8.29 35.94
N GLU A 161 -5.67 -9.61 36.12
CA GLU A 161 -5.84 -10.27 37.42
C GLU A 161 -4.68 -10.00 38.40
N GLN A 162 -3.49 -9.67 37.89
CA GLN A 162 -2.27 -9.46 38.66
C GLN A 162 -2.03 -7.99 39.04
N LEU A 163 -2.64 -7.05 38.32
CA LEU A 163 -2.39 -5.61 38.49
C LEU A 163 -3.01 -5.02 39.75
N GLY A 164 -4.18 -5.53 40.14
CA GLY A 164 -5.03 -4.92 41.15
C GLY A 164 -5.77 -3.66 40.65
N PRO A 165 -6.81 -3.22 41.37
CA PRO A 165 -7.72 -2.15 40.91
C PRO A 165 -7.04 -0.79 40.77
N GLU A 166 -6.05 -0.47 41.60
CA GLU A 166 -5.37 0.84 41.58
C GLU A 166 -4.56 1.04 40.29
N ARG A 167 -3.80 0.03 39.86
CA ARG A 167 -3.02 0.10 38.61
C ARG A 167 -3.90 0.16 37.38
N VAL A 168 -4.99 -0.62 37.35
CA VAL A 168 -5.97 -0.57 36.25
C VAL A 168 -6.60 0.84 36.18
N SER A 169 -6.98 1.42 37.33
CA SER A 169 -7.50 2.77 37.39
C SER A 169 -6.48 3.82 36.94
N ALA A 170 -5.20 3.69 37.34
CA ALA A 170 -4.14 4.61 36.92
C ALA A 170 -3.88 4.55 35.41
N ALA A 171 -3.86 3.34 34.84
CA ALA A 171 -3.74 3.14 33.40
C ALA A 171 -4.91 3.76 32.63
N CYS A 172 -6.15 3.56 33.12
CA CYS A 172 -7.34 4.18 32.53
C CYS A 172 -7.28 5.72 32.59
N ALA A 173 -6.87 6.28 33.72
CA ALA A 173 -6.74 7.73 33.90
C ALA A 173 -5.66 8.34 33.00
N ALA A 174 -4.53 7.65 32.81
CA ALA A 174 -3.49 8.10 31.87
C ALA A 174 -4.02 8.13 30.42
N VAL A 175 -4.76 7.10 29.99
CA VAL A 175 -5.40 7.07 28.68
C VAL A 175 -6.45 8.20 28.53
N ASP A 176 -7.24 8.49 29.56
CA ASP A 176 -8.21 9.59 29.53
C ASP A 176 -7.55 10.95 29.39
N HIS A 177 -6.41 11.15 30.06
CA HIS A 177 -5.66 12.40 30.00
C HIS A 177 -5.07 12.65 28.61
N PHE A 178 -4.39 11.65 28.04
CA PHE A 178 -3.73 11.81 26.74
C PHE A 178 -4.68 11.61 25.55
N ILE A 179 -5.79 10.89 25.73
CA ILE A 179 -6.85 10.67 24.74
C ILE A 179 -8.22 11.03 25.34
N PRO A 180 -8.47 12.34 25.57
CA PRO A 180 -9.78 12.81 26.00
C PRO A 180 -10.81 12.59 24.88
N ASP A 181 -12.10 12.60 25.22
CA ASP A 181 -13.20 12.42 24.26
C ASP A 181 -13.12 13.36 23.05
N THR A 182 -12.59 14.58 23.26
CA THR A 182 -12.39 15.59 22.21
C THR A 182 -11.46 15.14 21.09
N MET A 183 -10.61 14.14 21.32
CA MET A 183 -9.79 13.53 20.26
C MET A 183 -10.60 12.66 19.30
N LEU A 184 -11.82 12.24 19.67
CA LEU A 184 -12.67 11.36 18.89
C LEU A 184 -13.94 12.05 18.34
N THR A 185 -14.26 13.26 18.80
CA THR A 185 -15.39 14.04 18.28
C THR A 185 -15.16 14.56 16.87
N ASP A 186 -14.06 15.29 16.62
CA ASP A 186 -13.83 15.94 15.33
C ASP A 186 -12.94 15.09 14.43
N TYR A 187 -13.42 14.77 13.22
CA TYR A 187 -12.64 14.03 12.22
C TYR A 187 -11.73 14.99 11.43
N SER A 188 -10.65 15.44 12.08
CA SER A 188 -9.70 16.40 11.51
C SER A 188 -8.31 16.31 12.15
N GLY A 189 -7.34 17.01 11.56
CA GLY A 189 -5.99 17.13 12.11
C GLY A 189 -5.32 15.78 12.30
N THR A 190 -4.98 15.44 13.55
CA THR A 190 -4.35 14.17 13.91
C THR A 190 -5.33 13.02 14.13
N SER A 191 -6.64 13.24 13.97
CA SER A 191 -7.71 12.25 14.22
C SER A 191 -8.48 11.88 12.95
N THR A 192 -7.74 11.50 11.90
CA THR A 192 -8.26 10.99 10.61
C THR A 192 -7.61 9.65 10.26
N GLY A 193 -8.22 8.91 9.31
CA GLY A 193 -7.65 7.68 8.74
C GLY A 193 -7.13 6.68 9.79
N ALA A 194 -5.89 6.21 9.59
CA ALA A 194 -5.24 5.26 10.48
C ALA A 194 -5.11 5.78 11.93
N ASN A 195 -4.85 7.08 12.12
CA ASN A 195 -4.72 7.67 13.45
C ASN A 195 -6.03 7.59 14.24
N ARG A 196 -7.17 7.86 13.58
CA ARG A 196 -8.50 7.72 14.22
C ARG A 196 -8.71 6.31 14.75
N VAL A 197 -8.39 5.30 13.96
CA VAL A 197 -8.57 3.89 14.35
C VAL A 197 -7.67 3.49 15.52
N ASP A 198 -6.43 3.98 15.54
CA ASP A 198 -5.50 3.76 16.65
C ASP A 198 -5.93 4.42 17.97
N LEU A 199 -6.49 5.63 17.89
CA LEU A 199 -7.12 6.29 19.05
C LEU A 199 -8.32 5.47 19.55
N CYS A 200 -9.20 5.04 18.64
CA CYS A 200 -10.35 4.19 18.97
C CYS A 200 -9.93 2.87 19.62
N ARG A 201 -8.83 2.25 19.19
CA ARG A 201 -8.30 1.01 19.82
C ARG A 201 -8.01 1.21 21.29
N SER A 202 -7.26 2.26 21.63
CA SER A 202 -6.88 2.54 23.02
C SER A 202 -8.11 2.87 23.87
N VAL A 203 -9.04 3.68 23.34
CA VAL A 203 -10.27 4.06 24.06
C VAL A 203 -11.24 2.88 24.23
N ALA A 204 -11.37 2.00 23.24
CA ALA A 204 -12.18 0.79 23.35
C ALA A 204 -11.63 -0.16 24.42
N LEU A 205 -10.32 -0.41 24.42
CA LEU A 205 -9.69 -1.25 25.45
C LEU A 205 -9.75 -0.61 26.83
N ARG A 206 -9.53 0.70 26.94
CA ARG A 206 -9.75 1.43 28.19
C ARG A 206 -11.19 1.31 28.71
N GLY A 207 -12.17 1.32 27.80
CA GLY A 207 -13.58 1.08 28.15
C GLY A 207 -13.81 -0.35 28.66
N ILE A 208 -13.23 -1.35 28.01
CA ILE A 208 -13.33 -2.76 28.44
C ILE A 208 -12.67 -2.97 29.82
N LEU A 209 -11.43 -2.49 29.99
CA LEU A 209 -10.63 -2.70 31.20
C LEU A 209 -11.16 -1.91 32.40
N GLY A 210 -11.63 -0.68 32.15
CA GLY A 210 -12.26 0.17 33.16
C GLY A 210 -13.75 -0.09 33.37
N ARG A 211 -14.34 -1.08 32.68
CA ARG A 211 -15.79 -1.39 32.68
C ARG A 211 -16.67 -0.16 32.42
N ASP A 212 -16.26 0.67 31.46
CA ASP A 212 -16.95 1.89 31.05
C ASP A 212 -17.63 1.70 29.68
N PRO A 213 -18.96 1.48 29.65
CA PRO A 213 -19.69 1.22 28.42
C PRO A 213 -19.75 2.44 27.48
N ALA A 214 -19.63 3.67 28.02
CA ALA A 214 -19.67 4.89 27.23
C ALA A 214 -18.38 5.07 26.43
N ARG A 215 -17.23 4.71 27.00
CA ARG A 215 -15.94 4.75 26.26
C ARG A 215 -15.90 3.73 25.13
N ILE A 216 -16.46 2.52 25.31
CA ILE A 216 -16.56 1.52 24.23
C ILE A 216 -17.49 2.03 23.12
N ALA A 217 -18.65 2.58 23.47
CA ALA A 217 -19.59 3.15 22.50
C ALA A 217 -18.98 4.32 21.73
N LEU A 218 -18.29 5.25 22.41
CA LEU A 218 -17.58 6.36 21.77
C LEU A 218 -16.53 5.86 20.77
N ALA A 219 -15.71 4.88 21.16
CA ALA A 219 -14.70 4.30 20.27
C ALA A 219 -15.33 3.64 19.04
N ARG A 220 -16.42 2.88 19.21
CA ARG A 220 -17.19 2.27 18.10
C ARG A 220 -17.71 3.34 17.15
N ASP A 221 -18.42 4.34 17.69
CA ASP A 221 -19.11 5.36 16.89
C ASP A 221 -18.11 6.27 16.17
N ALA A 222 -16.96 6.54 16.80
CA ALA A 222 -15.88 7.33 16.22
C ALA A 222 -15.14 6.65 15.05
N LEU A 223 -15.40 5.38 14.77
CA LEU A 223 -14.93 4.70 13.55
C LEU A 223 -15.76 5.09 12.31
N SER A 224 -17.04 5.44 12.48
CA SER A 224 -17.99 5.68 11.37
C SER A 224 -17.46 6.66 10.32
N PRO A 225 -16.82 7.80 10.68
CA PRO A 225 -16.27 8.74 9.70
C PRO A 225 -15.10 8.21 8.86
N VAL A 226 -14.52 7.06 9.23
CA VAL A 226 -13.39 6.44 8.52
C VAL A 226 -13.86 5.66 7.28
N PHE A 227 -15.11 5.18 7.27
CA PHE A 227 -15.61 4.26 6.26
C PHE A 227 -16.06 4.87 4.93
N PRO A 228 -16.64 6.10 4.89
CA PRO A 228 -17.05 6.72 3.63
C PRO A 228 -15.87 6.96 2.69
N TYR A 229 -16.10 6.79 1.39
CA TYR A 229 -15.13 7.22 0.41
C TYR A 229 -14.94 8.74 0.44
N VAL A 230 -13.69 9.17 0.34
CA VAL A 230 -13.34 10.59 0.21
C VAL A 230 -13.11 10.96 -1.25
N THR A 231 -13.18 12.26 -1.53
CA THR A 231 -12.90 12.85 -2.85
C THR A 231 -11.69 13.78 -2.84
N ARG A 232 -11.11 14.03 -1.65
CA ARG A 232 -9.91 14.84 -1.42
C ARG A 232 -9.32 14.51 -0.04
N GLY A 233 -8.01 14.73 0.13
CA GLY A 233 -7.33 14.52 1.40
C GLY A 233 -7.19 13.04 1.79
N ASP A 234 -7.11 12.81 3.10
CA ASP A 234 -6.88 11.49 3.69
C ASP A 234 -8.08 10.56 3.52
N GLY A 235 -7.81 9.29 3.25
CA GLY A 235 -8.81 8.22 3.25
C GLY A 235 -8.81 7.36 2.00
N LEU A 236 -9.81 6.49 1.94
CA LEU A 236 -10.08 5.59 0.83
C LEU A 236 -10.92 6.30 -0.23
N TYR A 237 -10.56 6.17 -1.49
CA TYR A 237 -11.31 6.71 -2.63
C TYR A 237 -12.08 5.60 -3.32
N ALA A 238 -13.15 5.97 -4.03
CA ALA A 238 -14.00 5.02 -4.76
C ALA A 238 -13.25 4.23 -5.86
N ASP A 239 -12.12 4.73 -6.36
CA ASP A 239 -11.25 4.05 -7.33
C ASP A 239 -10.25 3.08 -6.68
N GLY A 240 -10.29 2.92 -5.35
CA GLY A 240 -9.37 2.10 -4.56
C GLY A 240 -8.06 2.81 -4.21
N SER A 241 -7.90 4.09 -4.54
CA SER A 241 -6.77 4.88 -4.05
C SER A 241 -6.85 5.05 -2.54
N PHE A 242 -5.69 5.07 -1.87
CA PHE A 242 -5.60 5.42 -0.46
C PHE A 242 -4.54 6.50 -0.28
N VAL A 243 -4.97 7.63 0.28
CA VAL A 243 -4.12 8.79 0.53
C VAL A 243 -4.02 9.03 2.03
N GLN A 244 -2.83 9.41 2.47
CA GLN A 244 -2.59 9.90 3.82
C GLN A 244 -1.66 11.11 3.75
N HIS A 245 -1.66 11.93 4.81
CA HIS A 245 -0.92 13.20 4.86
C HIS A 245 -1.35 14.13 3.72
N THR A 246 -2.65 14.13 3.45
CA THR A 246 -3.40 14.92 2.47
C THR A 246 -3.08 14.62 1.01
N GLN A 247 -1.84 14.26 0.68
CA GLN A 247 -1.31 14.32 -0.69
C GLN A 247 -0.28 13.22 -1.01
N VAL A 248 -0.18 12.16 -0.21
CA VAL A 248 0.77 11.07 -0.43
C VAL A 248 0.03 9.75 -0.65
N ALA A 249 0.37 9.04 -1.73
CA ALA A 249 -0.14 7.69 -2.00
C ALA A 249 0.42 6.70 -0.96
N TYR A 250 -0.45 6.07 -0.16
CA TYR A 250 -0.02 5.45 1.10
C TYR A 250 -0.63 4.10 1.46
N SER A 251 -1.21 3.40 0.48
CA SER A 251 -1.89 2.11 0.70
C SER A 251 -1.04 1.07 1.42
N GLY A 252 0.27 1.01 1.16
CA GLY A 252 1.12 -0.10 1.60
C GLY A 252 1.60 -0.01 3.06
N THR A 253 1.46 1.14 3.72
CA THR A 253 1.82 1.27 5.15
C THR A 253 0.72 1.91 5.99
N TYR A 254 0.33 3.17 5.79
CA TYR A 254 -0.80 3.73 6.55
C TYR A 254 -2.12 3.01 6.23
N GLY A 255 -2.29 2.55 4.98
CA GLY A 255 -3.41 1.69 4.64
C GLY A 255 -3.35 0.32 5.34
N GLN A 256 -2.15 -0.24 5.58
CA GLN A 256 -1.97 -1.45 6.39
C GLN A 256 -2.33 -1.20 7.86
N VAL A 257 -1.88 -0.09 8.46
CA VAL A 257 -2.23 0.28 9.85
C VAL A 257 -3.74 0.40 10.00
N LEU A 258 -4.40 0.99 9.01
CA LEU A 258 -5.86 1.09 8.98
C LEU A 258 -6.54 -0.29 8.95
N LEU A 259 -6.08 -1.20 8.09
CA LEU A 259 -6.57 -2.60 8.00
C LEU A 259 -6.35 -3.40 9.28
N ASP A 260 -5.16 -3.31 9.88
CA ASP A 260 -4.88 -4.01 11.13
C ASP A 260 -5.79 -3.50 12.25
N GLY A 261 -5.88 -2.17 12.44
CA GLY A 261 -6.67 -1.58 13.49
C GLY A 261 -8.17 -1.89 13.36
N LEU A 262 -8.73 -1.77 12.15
CA LEU A 262 -10.14 -2.09 11.90
C LEU A 262 -10.41 -3.59 12.00
N GLY A 263 -9.53 -4.45 11.48
CA GLY A 263 -9.64 -5.90 11.63
C GLY A 263 -9.67 -6.33 13.10
N ARG A 264 -8.78 -5.77 13.92
CA ARG A 264 -8.75 -5.97 15.37
C ARG A 264 -10.06 -5.54 16.04
N LEU A 265 -10.55 -4.34 15.75
CA LEU A 265 -11.75 -3.80 16.38
C LEU A 265 -13.03 -4.51 15.91
N PHE A 266 -13.12 -4.90 14.64
CA PHE A 266 -14.24 -5.68 14.12
C PHE A 266 -14.28 -7.06 14.76
N ALA A 267 -13.15 -7.77 14.79
CA ALA A 267 -13.05 -9.06 15.47
C ALA A 267 -13.35 -8.95 16.96
N LEU A 268 -12.84 -7.91 17.64
CA LEU A 268 -13.07 -7.68 19.06
C LEU A 268 -14.55 -7.45 19.37
N LEU A 269 -15.23 -6.58 18.62
CA LEU A 269 -16.58 -6.11 18.96
C LEU A 269 -17.71 -6.98 18.38
N ALA A 270 -17.43 -7.86 17.42
CA ALA A 270 -18.44 -8.72 16.77
C ALA A 270 -19.30 -9.54 17.75
N GLY A 271 -20.62 -9.49 17.63
CA GLY A 271 -21.56 -10.20 18.51
C GLY A 271 -21.63 -9.67 19.95
N SER A 272 -20.98 -8.54 20.26
CA SER A 272 -21.12 -7.85 21.55
C SER A 272 -22.20 -6.76 21.46
N ALA A 273 -22.56 -6.15 22.59
CA ALA A 273 -23.45 -4.99 22.63
C ALA A 273 -22.88 -3.75 21.91
N TRP A 274 -21.59 -3.74 21.59
CA TRP A 274 -20.88 -2.65 20.90
C TRP A 274 -20.37 -3.05 19.52
N GLU A 275 -20.97 -4.07 18.89
CA GLU A 275 -20.63 -4.45 17.51
C GLU A 275 -20.72 -3.25 16.55
N VAL A 276 -19.77 -3.15 15.62
CA VAL A 276 -19.78 -2.14 14.55
C VAL A 276 -20.86 -2.51 13.54
N THR A 277 -21.95 -1.76 13.56
CA THR A 277 -23.14 -2.01 12.72
C THR A 277 -23.36 -0.98 11.62
N ASP A 278 -22.50 0.03 11.52
CA ASP A 278 -22.54 1.00 10.42
C ASP A 278 -22.40 0.28 9.08
N PRO A 279 -23.38 0.36 8.16
CA PRO A 279 -23.32 -0.31 6.86
C PRO A 279 -22.15 0.16 5.99
N ALA A 280 -21.63 1.38 6.20
CA ALA A 280 -20.47 1.88 5.47
C ALA A 280 -19.21 1.06 5.72
N ARG A 281 -19.16 0.23 6.78
CA ARG A 281 -18.07 -0.75 7.00
C ARG A 281 -17.83 -1.65 5.79
N GLN A 282 -18.85 -1.88 4.94
CA GLN A 282 -18.72 -2.67 3.72
C GLN A 282 -17.73 -2.05 2.72
N ASN A 283 -17.66 -0.71 2.61
CA ASN A 283 -16.66 -0.04 1.77
C ASN A 283 -15.23 -0.45 2.13
N PHE A 284 -15.01 -0.72 3.42
CA PHE A 284 -13.73 -1.16 3.94
C PHE A 284 -13.46 -2.64 3.65
N LEU A 285 -14.46 -3.51 3.77
CA LEU A 285 -14.32 -4.92 3.38
C LEU A 285 -14.03 -5.02 1.87
N ASP A 286 -14.76 -4.27 1.04
CA ASP A 286 -14.57 -4.22 -0.41
C ASP A 286 -13.16 -3.74 -0.81
N SER A 287 -12.56 -2.88 0.02
CA SER A 287 -11.22 -2.34 -0.22
C SER A 287 -10.12 -3.41 -0.26
N VAL A 288 -10.29 -4.56 0.40
CA VAL A 288 -9.32 -5.66 0.39
C VAL A 288 -9.00 -6.07 -1.06
N GLU A 289 -10.02 -6.26 -1.88
CA GLU A 289 -9.85 -6.68 -3.27
C GLU A 289 -9.73 -5.51 -4.25
N HIS A 290 -10.34 -4.37 -3.93
CA HIS A 290 -10.41 -3.21 -4.84
C HIS A 290 -9.24 -2.21 -4.68
N ALA A 291 -8.68 -2.09 -3.48
CA ALA A 291 -7.62 -1.13 -3.15
C ALA A 291 -6.27 -1.82 -2.90
N TYR A 292 -6.25 -2.85 -2.04
CA TYR A 292 -5.00 -3.41 -1.51
C TYR A 292 -4.45 -4.57 -2.33
N ALA A 293 -5.27 -5.59 -2.62
CA ALA A 293 -4.83 -6.77 -3.37
C ALA A 293 -4.16 -6.45 -4.72
N PRO A 294 -4.60 -5.44 -5.51
CA PRO A 294 -3.93 -5.10 -6.76
C PRO A 294 -2.52 -4.56 -6.56
N LEU A 295 -2.14 -4.11 -5.37
CA LEU A 295 -0.81 -3.59 -5.06
C LEU A 295 0.12 -4.66 -4.48
N ILE A 296 -0.39 -5.88 -4.22
CA ILE A 296 0.40 -7.00 -3.70
C ILE A 296 0.84 -7.92 -4.85
N HIS A 297 2.14 -8.15 -4.97
CA HIS A 297 2.74 -9.04 -5.97
C HIS A 297 3.62 -10.09 -5.29
N ASP A 298 3.27 -11.37 -5.35
CA ASP A 298 4.12 -12.46 -4.82
C ASP A 298 4.64 -12.20 -3.38
N GLY A 299 3.81 -11.59 -2.53
CA GLY A 299 4.12 -11.27 -1.12
C GLY A 299 4.52 -9.82 -0.86
N LEU A 300 5.08 -9.09 -1.83
CA LEU A 300 5.44 -7.68 -1.66
C LEU A 300 4.25 -6.75 -1.88
N VAL A 301 4.22 -5.61 -1.21
CA VAL A 301 3.39 -4.46 -1.60
C VAL A 301 4.27 -3.41 -2.26
N MET A 302 3.85 -2.93 -3.43
CA MET A 302 4.68 -2.09 -4.30
C MET A 302 5.14 -0.80 -3.61
N ASP A 303 6.43 -0.48 -3.71
CA ASP A 303 7.03 0.69 -3.04
C ASP A 303 6.44 2.05 -3.45
N CYS A 304 5.81 2.13 -4.62
CA CYS A 304 5.11 3.35 -5.05
C CYS A 304 3.98 3.80 -4.11
N VAL A 305 3.53 2.94 -3.18
CA VAL A 305 2.50 3.25 -2.16
C VAL A 305 3.02 3.10 -0.71
N ASN A 306 4.34 3.05 -0.51
CA ASN A 306 4.97 2.94 0.81
C ASN A 306 5.47 4.29 1.35
N GLY A 307 5.36 5.38 0.57
CA GLY A 307 5.76 6.72 0.98
C GLY A 307 7.22 6.77 1.45
N ARG A 308 7.50 7.47 2.55
CA ARG A 308 8.86 7.54 3.11
C ARG A 308 9.39 6.21 3.68
N ALA A 309 8.53 5.20 3.86
CA ALA A 309 8.94 3.94 4.48
C ALA A 309 9.93 3.14 3.64
N ILE A 310 10.05 3.44 2.33
CA ILE A 310 11.03 2.85 1.42
C ILE A 310 12.48 3.04 1.90
N SER A 311 12.74 4.01 2.78
CA SER A 311 14.09 4.29 3.29
C SER A 311 14.42 3.58 4.61
N ARG A 312 13.53 2.72 5.16
CA ARG A 312 13.67 2.19 6.53
C ARG A 312 14.72 1.09 6.66
N GLY A 313 14.68 0.06 5.83
CA GLY A 313 15.62 -1.07 5.94
C GLY A 313 15.78 -1.59 7.37
N TYR A 314 17.03 -1.72 7.81
CA TYR A 314 17.35 -2.07 9.20
C TYR A 314 17.26 -0.83 10.10
N LEU A 315 16.32 -0.84 11.05
CA LEU A 315 16.16 0.23 12.04
C LEU A 315 17.01 -0.06 13.29
N ARG A 316 17.71 0.95 13.84
CA ARG A 316 18.55 0.77 15.05
C ARG A 316 17.76 0.41 16.31
N GLY A 317 16.47 0.77 16.36
CA GLY A 317 15.58 0.47 17.48
C GLY A 317 14.80 -0.84 17.35
N ASP A 318 15.09 -1.64 16.33
CA ASP A 318 14.41 -2.91 16.09
C ASP A 318 15.21 -4.08 16.67
N ASP A 319 14.85 -4.51 17.89
CA ASP A 319 15.55 -5.60 18.60
C ASP A 319 15.53 -6.94 17.84
N GLN A 320 14.64 -7.11 16.85
CA GLN A 320 14.57 -8.30 15.98
C GLN A 320 15.45 -8.23 14.74
N HIS A 321 16.03 -7.05 14.43
CA HIS A 321 16.87 -6.80 13.27
C HIS A 321 16.26 -7.29 11.94
N VAL A 322 15.00 -6.95 11.68
CA VAL A 322 14.27 -7.32 10.46
C VAL A 322 14.29 -6.16 9.47
N MET A 323 14.76 -6.41 8.25
CA MET A 323 14.79 -5.38 7.20
C MET A 323 13.39 -5.00 6.75
N ARG A 324 13.06 -3.70 6.82
CA ARG A 324 11.85 -3.14 6.19
C ARG A 324 12.09 -3.04 4.69
N SER A 325 11.14 -3.55 3.94
CA SER A 325 11.14 -3.66 2.48
C SER A 325 9.70 -3.73 1.98
N ASP A 326 9.54 -3.70 0.66
CA ASP A 326 8.29 -4.04 -0.03
C ASP A 326 7.67 -5.38 0.44
N HIS A 327 8.49 -6.43 0.66
CA HIS A 327 8.05 -7.70 1.24
C HIS A 327 7.64 -7.59 2.72
N TYR A 328 8.41 -6.90 3.56
CA TYR A 328 8.04 -6.67 4.97
C TYR A 328 6.66 -6.01 5.08
N HIS A 329 6.44 -4.96 4.28
CA HIS A 329 5.18 -4.22 4.24
C HIS A 329 4.04 -5.07 3.65
N GLY A 330 4.31 -5.84 2.59
CA GLY A 330 3.33 -6.72 1.98
C GLY A 330 2.89 -7.84 2.92
N GLN A 331 3.81 -8.44 3.67
CA GLN A 331 3.50 -9.41 4.71
C GLN A 331 2.62 -8.83 5.81
N ALA A 332 2.92 -7.62 6.30
CA ALA A 332 2.09 -6.95 7.30
C ALA A 332 0.66 -6.68 6.79
N LEU A 333 0.52 -6.39 5.49
CA LEU A 333 -0.77 -6.21 4.82
C LEU A 333 -1.53 -7.55 4.67
N ILE A 334 -0.82 -8.62 4.32
CA ILE A 334 -1.37 -9.99 4.24
C ILE A 334 -1.89 -10.45 5.61
N ALA A 335 -1.14 -10.21 6.68
CA ALA A 335 -1.56 -10.51 8.05
C ALA A 335 -2.81 -9.70 8.46
N ALA A 336 -2.88 -8.42 8.09
CA ALA A 336 -4.04 -7.59 8.34
C ALA A 336 -5.29 -8.10 7.59
N VAL A 337 -5.15 -8.53 6.33
CA VAL A 337 -6.24 -9.17 5.57
C VAL A 337 -6.69 -10.48 6.23
N ALA A 338 -5.75 -11.31 6.70
CA ALA A 338 -6.06 -12.55 7.40
C ALA A 338 -6.88 -12.29 8.68
N LEU A 339 -6.55 -11.25 9.44
CA LEU A 339 -7.30 -10.87 10.63
C LEU A 339 -8.69 -10.28 10.30
N LEU A 340 -8.77 -9.40 9.31
CA LEU A 340 -10.04 -8.80 8.89
C LEU A 340 -11.05 -9.86 8.40
N ALA A 341 -10.56 -10.97 7.85
CA ALA A 341 -11.38 -12.07 7.36
C ALA A 341 -12.29 -12.70 8.45
N ASP A 342 -11.93 -12.57 9.73
CA ASP A 342 -12.76 -13.02 10.86
C ASP A 342 -14.05 -12.20 11.00
N GLY A 343 -14.03 -10.92 10.60
CA GLY A 343 -15.17 -10.00 10.61
C GLY A 343 -15.96 -9.93 9.30
N ALA A 344 -15.54 -10.67 8.27
CA ALA A 344 -16.14 -10.66 6.93
C ALA A 344 -17.20 -11.76 6.74
N SER A 345 -17.99 -11.65 5.66
CA SER A 345 -18.89 -12.73 5.23
C SER A 345 -18.12 -13.98 4.82
N GLU A 346 -18.80 -15.14 4.80
CA GLU A 346 -18.17 -16.39 4.37
C GLU A 346 -17.61 -16.31 2.94
N ALA A 347 -18.35 -15.67 2.03
CA ALA A 347 -17.94 -15.54 0.63
C ALA A 347 -16.69 -14.66 0.48
N GLU A 348 -16.61 -13.55 1.22
CA GLU A 348 -15.42 -12.69 1.25
C GLU A 348 -14.22 -13.43 1.85
N ARG A 349 -14.41 -14.08 3.00
CA ARG A 349 -13.38 -14.86 3.69
C ARG A 349 -12.76 -15.92 2.78
N GLN A 350 -13.58 -16.68 2.05
CA GLN A 350 -13.09 -17.69 1.11
C GLN A 350 -12.22 -17.09 0.00
N ARG A 351 -12.64 -15.95 -0.60
CA ARG A 351 -11.84 -15.26 -1.63
C ARG A 351 -10.52 -14.74 -1.06
N TRP A 352 -10.55 -14.13 0.12
CA TRP A 352 -9.36 -13.57 0.75
C TRP A 352 -8.38 -14.65 1.20
N HIS A 353 -8.86 -15.76 1.78
CA HIS A 353 -8.02 -16.91 2.11
C HIS A 353 -7.32 -17.48 0.87
N GLY A 354 -8.03 -17.59 -0.26
CA GLY A 354 -7.43 -18.02 -1.52
C GLY A 354 -6.28 -17.11 -1.97
N ARG A 355 -6.45 -15.78 -1.87
CA ARG A 355 -5.41 -14.80 -2.19
C ARG A 355 -4.22 -14.88 -1.23
N VAL A 356 -4.47 -14.88 0.07
CA VAL A 356 -3.46 -15.03 1.12
C VAL A 356 -2.64 -16.30 0.90
N LYS A 357 -3.29 -17.43 0.63
CA LYS A 357 -2.61 -18.69 0.31
C LYS A 357 -1.78 -18.62 -0.98
N GLY A 358 -2.27 -17.89 -1.99
CA GLY A 358 -1.53 -17.60 -3.21
C GLY A 358 -0.24 -16.82 -2.96
N TRP A 359 -0.31 -15.74 -2.16
CA TRP A 359 0.87 -14.96 -1.80
C TRP A 359 1.85 -15.74 -0.93
N ILE A 360 1.35 -16.51 0.05
CA ILE A 360 2.18 -17.42 0.86
C ILE A 360 2.99 -18.39 -0.01
N GLN A 361 2.39 -18.93 -1.07
CA GLN A 361 3.07 -19.89 -1.95
C GLN A 361 4.10 -19.26 -2.89
N ARG A 362 3.91 -17.99 -3.27
CA ARG A 362 4.74 -17.31 -4.27
C ARG A 362 5.84 -16.45 -3.68
N ASP A 363 5.72 -16.04 -2.41
CA ASP A 363 6.78 -15.30 -1.73
C ASP A 363 7.96 -16.21 -1.37
N THR A 364 8.94 -16.25 -2.27
CA THR A 364 10.20 -16.96 -2.08
C THR A 364 11.33 -16.06 -1.57
N VAL A 365 11.08 -14.75 -1.40
CA VAL A 365 12.09 -13.78 -0.95
C VAL A 365 12.12 -13.75 0.56
N VAL A 366 10.95 -13.64 1.19
CA VAL A 366 10.79 -13.72 2.64
C VAL A 366 9.61 -14.66 2.91
N PRO A 367 9.84 -15.94 3.22
CA PRO A 367 8.73 -16.90 3.41
C PRO A 367 7.75 -16.47 4.50
N VAL A 368 6.50 -16.23 4.12
CA VAL A 368 5.45 -15.65 4.99
C VAL A 368 5.24 -16.46 6.27
N LEU A 369 5.17 -17.78 6.16
CA LEU A 369 4.86 -18.70 7.27
C LEU A 369 5.98 -18.84 8.31
N THR A 370 7.16 -18.27 8.06
CA THR A 370 8.30 -18.25 8.98
C THR A 370 8.90 -16.86 9.10
N SER A 371 8.17 -15.82 8.68
CA SER A 371 8.70 -14.45 8.67
C SER A 371 9.07 -14.02 10.08
N PRO A 372 10.26 -13.42 10.28
CA PRO A 372 10.75 -13.10 11.60
C PRO A 372 9.97 -11.98 12.30
N GLN A 373 9.20 -11.18 11.54
CA GLN A 373 8.41 -10.07 12.06
C GLN A 373 7.14 -10.51 12.81
N PHE A 374 6.68 -11.75 12.60
CA PHE A 374 5.40 -12.22 13.14
C PHE A 374 5.56 -12.87 14.51
N GLY A 375 4.70 -12.44 15.44
CA GLY A 375 4.42 -13.18 16.66
C GLY A 375 3.54 -14.41 16.38
N VAL A 376 3.34 -15.24 17.40
CA VAL A 376 2.58 -16.50 17.28
C VAL A 376 1.13 -16.30 16.83
N ALA A 377 0.50 -15.17 17.15
CA ALA A 377 -0.87 -14.87 16.75
C ALA A 377 -1.05 -14.77 15.22
N ASP A 378 -0.18 -14.00 14.56
CA ASP A 378 -0.20 -13.87 13.10
C ASP A 378 0.21 -15.18 12.43
N LEU A 379 1.23 -15.86 12.96
CA LEU A 379 1.64 -17.17 12.47
C LEU A 379 0.49 -18.18 12.57
N ALA A 380 -0.26 -18.23 13.68
CA ALA A 380 -1.39 -19.13 13.84
C ALA A 380 -2.47 -18.88 12.77
N ARG A 381 -2.86 -17.61 12.57
CA ARG A 381 -3.83 -17.23 11.51
C ARG A 381 -3.34 -17.62 10.11
N LEU A 382 -2.09 -17.30 9.79
CA LEU A 382 -1.53 -17.56 8.46
C LEU A 382 -1.35 -19.06 8.18
N HIS A 383 -0.89 -19.85 9.16
CA HIS A 383 -0.82 -21.30 9.07
C HIS A 383 -2.21 -21.94 8.94
N ALA A 384 -3.20 -21.45 9.67
CA ALA A 384 -4.58 -21.91 9.52
C ALA A 384 -5.12 -21.68 8.10
N ILE A 385 -4.86 -20.51 7.51
CA ILE A 385 -5.22 -20.21 6.11
C ILE A 385 -4.45 -21.10 5.13
N ALA A 386 -3.16 -21.31 5.34
CA ALA A 386 -2.35 -22.18 4.50
C ALA A 386 -2.85 -23.64 4.52
N GLY A 387 -3.26 -24.14 5.70
CA GLY A 387 -3.83 -25.48 5.89
C GLY A 387 -5.30 -25.62 5.48
N ALA A 388 -6.03 -24.52 5.30
CA ALA A 388 -7.44 -24.55 4.93
C ALA A 388 -7.67 -25.18 3.54
N PRO A 389 -8.79 -25.87 3.30
CA PRO A 389 -9.14 -26.50 2.02
C PRO A 389 -9.62 -25.49 0.96
N VAL A 390 -9.01 -24.30 0.91
CA VAL A 390 -9.24 -23.28 -0.11
C VAL A 390 -8.09 -23.35 -1.13
N PRO A 391 -8.36 -23.30 -2.45
CA PRO A 391 -7.31 -23.27 -3.45
C PRO A 391 -6.54 -21.94 -3.40
N ALA A 392 -5.24 -22.00 -3.65
CA ALA A 392 -4.42 -20.81 -3.79
C ALA A 392 -4.83 -20.05 -5.07
N ALA A 393 -5.18 -18.77 -4.93
CA ALA A 393 -5.58 -17.93 -6.04
C ALA A 393 -4.36 -17.32 -6.74
N PRO A 394 -4.31 -17.30 -8.08
CA PRO A 394 -3.35 -16.48 -8.81
C PRO A 394 -3.71 -14.99 -8.64
N GLU A 395 -2.73 -14.12 -8.86
CA GLU A 395 -3.03 -12.70 -9.06
C GLU A 395 -3.82 -12.50 -10.36
N PRO A 396 -4.90 -11.69 -10.35
CA PRO A 396 -5.66 -11.42 -11.56
C PRO A 396 -4.80 -10.65 -12.56
N LEU A 397 -4.81 -11.12 -13.80
CA LEU A 397 -4.20 -10.41 -14.93
C LEU A 397 -5.03 -9.17 -15.28
N GLY A 398 -4.36 -8.18 -15.86
CA GLY A 398 -4.98 -6.96 -16.33
C GLY A 398 -4.36 -5.70 -15.74
N HIS A 399 -5.06 -4.59 -15.92
CA HIS A 399 -4.62 -3.26 -15.54
C HIS A 399 -5.54 -2.66 -14.47
N ARG A 400 -4.94 -2.02 -13.47
CA ARG A 400 -5.63 -1.25 -12.44
C ARG A 400 -5.08 0.17 -12.40
N LEU A 401 -5.95 1.15 -12.67
CA LEU A 401 -5.63 2.56 -12.55
C LEU A 401 -6.19 3.11 -11.23
N PHE A 402 -5.36 3.83 -10.48
CA PHE A 402 -5.71 4.51 -9.24
C PHE A 402 -5.52 6.01 -9.43
N PRO A 403 -6.43 6.67 -10.19
CA PRO A 403 -6.20 8.04 -10.63
C PRO A 403 -6.21 9.03 -9.47
N ALA A 404 -6.95 8.80 -8.37
CA ALA A 404 -6.94 9.73 -7.23
C ALA A 404 -5.59 9.81 -6.51
N MET A 405 -4.78 8.74 -6.52
CA MET A 405 -3.41 8.73 -5.98
C MET A 405 -2.30 8.67 -7.05
N ASP A 406 -2.62 8.91 -8.32
CA ASP A 406 -1.66 8.95 -9.43
C ASP A 406 -0.78 7.68 -9.51
N ARG A 407 -1.40 6.50 -9.39
CA ARG A 407 -0.74 5.19 -9.53
C ARG A 407 -1.40 4.33 -10.60
N ALA A 408 -0.62 3.46 -11.23
CA ALA A 408 -1.15 2.41 -12.09
C ALA A 408 -0.41 1.10 -11.83
N VAL A 409 -1.13 -0.02 -11.94
CA VAL A 409 -0.58 -1.37 -11.83
C VAL A 409 -1.00 -2.17 -13.05
N HIS A 410 -0.05 -2.91 -13.61
CA HIS A 410 -0.28 -3.73 -14.79
C HIS A 410 0.27 -5.15 -14.57
N ARG A 411 -0.55 -6.17 -14.82
CA ARG A 411 -0.18 -7.58 -14.72
C ARG A 411 -0.45 -8.31 -16.02
N THR A 412 0.55 -9.02 -16.50
CA THR A 412 0.49 -9.91 -17.65
C THR A 412 0.96 -11.30 -17.24
N PRO A 413 0.77 -12.35 -18.06
CA PRO A 413 1.34 -13.66 -17.76
C PRO A 413 2.86 -13.66 -17.57
N ARG A 414 3.56 -12.64 -18.10
CA ARG A 414 5.03 -12.54 -18.14
C ARG A 414 5.61 -11.56 -17.12
N PHE A 415 4.86 -10.54 -16.69
CA PHE A 415 5.38 -9.53 -15.77
C PHE A 415 4.31 -8.75 -15.02
N THR A 416 4.75 -8.13 -13.92
CA THR A 416 4.01 -7.11 -13.16
C THR A 416 4.74 -5.77 -13.27
N ALA A 417 4.03 -4.66 -13.40
CA ALA A 417 4.59 -3.32 -13.39
C ALA A 417 3.75 -2.34 -12.55
N ALA A 418 4.40 -1.34 -11.99
CA ALA A 418 3.81 -0.30 -11.16
C ALA A 418 4.35 1.08 -11.58
N LEU A 419 3.46 2.02 -11.85
CA LEU A 419 3.80 3.38 -12.26
C LEU A 419 3.47 4.37 -11.12
N ALA A 420 4.44 5.22 -10.79
CA ALA A 420 4.30 6.32 -9.85
C ALA A 420 4.43 7.68 -10.55
N MET A 421 3.37 8.48 -10.43
CA MET A 421 3.30 9.85 -10.95
C MET A 421 3.02 10.84 -9.80
N ALA A 422 3.03 12.13 -10.13
CA ALA A 422 2.73 13.24 -9.21
C ALA A 422 1.98 14.34 -9.97
N SER A 423 1.13 15.09 -9.25
CA SER A 423 0.23 16.13 -9.78
C SER A 423 -0.02 17.23 -8.75
N ASP A 424 -0.89 18.18 -9.09
CA ASP A 424 -1.47 19.13 -8.15
C ASP A 424 -2.20 18.48 -6.96
N ARG A 425 -2.51 17.18 -7.00
CA ARG A 425 -3.15 16.42 -5.92
C ARG A 425 -2.18 15.56 -5.12
N ILE A 426 -1.11 15.06 -5.77
CA ILE A 426 -0.21 14.05 -5.20
C ILE A 426 1.23 14.52 -5.29
N ALA A 427 1.92 14.48 -4.15
CA ALA A 427 3.29 14.92 -4.00
C ALA A 427 4.25 14.13 -4.90
N HIS A 428 5.36 14.79 -5.28
CA HIS A 428 6.51 14.12 -5.88
C HIS A 428 7.01 12.97 -5.01
N TYR A 429 7.06 13.19 -3.69
CA TYR A 429 7.51 12.23 -2.69
C TYR A 429 7.14 12.72 -1.28
N GLU A 430 7.40 11.88 -0.29
CA GLU A 430 7.40 12.30 1.10
C GLU A 430 8.76 12.06 1.74
N CYS A 431 9.26 13.07 2.45
CA CYS A 431 10.28 12.96 3.49
C CYS A 431 9.76 13.56 4.79
N GLY A 432 10.34 13.16 5.91
CA GLY A 432 9.90 13.60 7.24
C GLY A 432 10.53 12.73 8.32
N ASN A 433 10.72 13.27 9.53
CA ASN A 433 11.38 12.57 10.64
C ASN A 433 12.77 12.01 10.28
N GLY A 434 13.48 12.66 9.35
CA GLY A 434 14.77 12.18 8.85
C GLY A 434 14.70 10.92 7.97
N GLU A 435 13.51 10.55 7.47
CA GLU A 435 13.29 9.47 6.50
C GLU A 435 13.20 10.01 5.05
N ASN A 436 13.67 9.22 4.07
CA ASN A 436 13.58 9.44 2.63
C ASN A 436 14.04 10.82 2.10
N PRO A 437 15.21 11.35 2.52
CA PRO A 437 15.64 12.71 2.18
C PRO A 437 15.86 12.94 0.68
N ARG A 438 16.05 11.86 -0.11
CA ARG A 438 16.43 11.90 -1.54
C ARG A 438 15.35 11.35 -2.49
N GLY A 439 14.13 11.15 -2.00
CA GLY A 439 13.03 10.58 -2.78
C GLY A 439 12.47 11.46 -3.91
N TRP A 440 13.09 12.60 -4.22
CA TRP A 440 12.56 13.69 -5.08
C TRP A 440 11.92 13.23 -6.39
N HIS A 441 12.50 12.21 -7.01
CA HIS A 441 12.13 11.76 -8.35
C HIS A 441 11.25 10.50 -8.37
N THR A 442 10.82 10.00 -7.21
CA THR A 442 9.97 8.80 -7.12
C THR A 442 8.59 9.00 -7.77
N GLY A 443 8.08 10.23 -7.83
CA GLY A 443 6.87 10.61 -8.56
C GLY A 443 7.08 11.17 -9.97
N SER A 444 8.31 11.13 -10.53
CA SER A 444 8.62 11.70 -11.86
C SER A 444 8.34 10.72 -13.02
N GLY A 445 7.30 9.90 -12.88
CA GLY A 445 6.97 8.84 -13.83
C GLY A 445 7.84 7.59 -13.64
N MET A 446 8.08 7.20 -12.38
CA MET A 446 8.88 6.03 -12.06
C MET A 446 8.11 4.75 -12.41
N LEU A 447 8.70 3.89 -13.24
CA LEU A 447 8.13 2.62 -13.68
C LEU A 447 8.89 1.45 -13.08
N SER A 448 8.35 0.90 -11.99
CA SER A 448 8.87 -0.31 -11.36
C SER A 448 8.29 -1.57 -12.01
N TRP A 449 9.06 -2.65 -12.10
CA TRP A 449 8.57 -3.89 -12.71
C TRP A 449 9.33 -5.15 -12.29
N TRP A 450 8.63 -6.28 -12.39
CA TRP A 450 9.09 -7.62 -12.01
C TRP A 450 8.77 -8.62 -13.12
N PRO A 451 9.76 -9.38 -13.62
CA PRO A 451 9.49 -10.55 -14.46
C PRO A 451 8.85 -11.65 -13.61
N ARG A 452 7.99 -12.48 -14.22
CA ARG A 452 7.31 -13.58 -13.52
C ARG A 452 8.33 -14.46 -12.76
N GLY A 453 8.06 -14.70 -11.48
CA GLY A 453 8.85 -15.60 -10.64
C GLY A 453 10.07 -14.97 -9.99
N ARG A 454 10.25 -13.63 -10.08
CA ARG A 454 11.26 -12.89 -9.33
C ARG A 454 10.67 -11.61 -8.73
N SER A 455 10.73 -11.48 -7.41
CA SER A 455 10.11 -10.38 -6.66
C SER A 455 11.09 -9.56 -5.82
N ASP A 456 12.40 -9.88 -5.81
CA ASP A 456 13.43 -9.28 -4.94
C ASP A 456 14.03 -7.95 -5.42
N GLN A 457 13.63 -7.46 -6.60
CA GLN A 457 14.27 -6.34 -7.29
C GLN A 457 14.45 -5.08 -6.44
N TYR A 458 13.42 -4.70 -5.67
CA TYR A 458 13.39 -3.49 -4.85
C TYR A 458 13.60 -3.79 -3.35
N THR A 459 13.71 -5.08 -3.01
CA THR A 459 13.96 -5.58 -1.66
C THR A 459 15.45 -5.63 -1.34
N ASP A 460 16.27 -6.13 -2.27
CA ASP A 460 17.67 -6.47 -2.02
C ASP A 460 18.60 -5.24 -2.01
N TRP A 461 18.53 -4.42 -0.96
CA TRP A 461 19.35 -3.22 -0.77
C TRP A 461 19.29 -2.23 -1.97
N TYR A 462 18.14 -2.18 -2.65
CA TYR A 462 17.88 -1.27 -3.76
C TYR A 462 18.02 0.19 -3.32
N TRP A 463 17.16 0.63 -2.40
CA TRP A 463 17.06 2.02 -1.95
C TRP A 463 18.34 2.62 -1.34
N PRO A 464 19.14 1.90 -0.50
CA PRO A 464 20.35 2.48 0.05
C PRO A 464 21.47 2.60 -0.98
N THR A 465 21.41 1.91 -2.14
CA THR A 465 22.51 1.88 -3.12
C THR A 465 22.17 2.53 -4.48
N VAL A 466 20.89 2.76 -4.76
CA VAL A 466 20.42 3.32 -6.04
C VAL A 466 20.95 4.73 -6.31
N ASP A 467 21.04 5.09 -7.59
CA ASP A 467 21.12 6.49 -7.99
C ASP A 467 19.75 7.16 -7.92
N TRP A 468 19.56 8.02 -6.91
CA TRP A 468 18.33 8.79 -6.77
C TRP A 468 18.09 9.77 -7.92
N TYR A 469 19.12 10.09 -8.72
CA TYR A 469 18.99 10.88 -9.96
C TYR A 469 18.67 10.03 -11.19
N ARG A 470 18.66 8.70 -11.09
CA ARG A 470 18.36 7.82 -12.22
C ARG A 470 17.37 6.71 -11.84
N LEU A 471 16.20 7.08 -11.34
CA LEU A 471 15.13 6.12 -11.06
C LEU A 471 14.46 5.64 -12.37
N PRO A 472 14.07 4.36 -12.47
CA PRO A 472 13.64 3.75 -13.73
C PRO A 472 12.38 4.42 -14.29
N GLY A 473 12.37 4.72 -15.59
CA GLY A 473 11.25 5.36 -16.30
C GLY A 473 11.18 6.89 -16.18
N THR A 474 11.94 7.50 -15.28
CA THR A 474 11.83 8.95 -15.00
C THR A 474 12.45 9.81 -16.10
N THR A 475 11.99 11.06 -16.21
CA THR A 475 12.68 12.14 -16.94
C THR A 475 13.07 13.20 -15.93
N VAL A 476 14.34 13.58 -15.86
CA VAL A 476 14.87 14.43 -14.78
C VAL A 476 15.96 15.39 -15.27
N SER A 477 16.05 16.54 -14.62
CA SER A 477 17.20 17.44 -14.74
C SER A 477 18.35 16.89 -13.91
N ALA A 478 19.59 16.96 -14.41
CA ALA A 478 20.79 16.56 -13.68
C ALA A 478 21.19 17.54 -12.56
N ARG A 479 20.38 18.61 -12.36
CA ARG A 479 20.56 19.62 -11.31
C ARG A 479 20.62 18.94 -9.95
N ARG A 480 21.65 19.27 -9.17
CA ARG A 480 21.79 18.75 -7.81
C ARG A 480 20.71 19.34 -6.90
N LEU A 481 20.04 18.47 -6.16
CA LEU A 481 19.03 18.81 -5.18
C LEU A 481 19.57 18.56 -3.77
N PRO A 482 19.31 19.47 -2.81
CA PRO A 482 19.60 19.22 -1.41
C PRO A 482 18.66 18.17 -0.83
N ASP A 483 19.13 17.42 0.18
CA ASP A 483 18.26 16.56 1.00
C ASP A 483 17.03 17.34 1.47
N ARG A 484 15.84 16.73 1.33
CA ARG A 484 14.52 17.32 1.63
C ARG A 484 14.07 18.48 0.72
N ALA A 485 14.67 18.63 -0.47
CA ALA A 485 14.24 19.64 -1.44
C ALA A 485 12.72 19.59 -1.70
N GLY A 486 12.07 20.75 -1.65
CA GLY A 486 10.63 20.89 -1.84
C GLY A 486 9.79 20.79 -0.55
N GLY A 487 10.39 20.35 0.56
CA GLY A 487 9.75 20.27 1.87
C GLY A 487 9.32 18.86 2.29
N GLU A 488 8.89 18.74 3.53
CA GLU A 488 8.48 17.48 4.16
C GLU A 488 6.96 17.25 4.03
N TRP A 489 6.50 16.05 4.41
CA TRP A 489 5.07 15.72 4.55
C TRP A 489 4.24 15.93 3.27
N GLY A 490 4.86 15.60 2.13
CA GLY A 490 4.23 15.70 0.81
C GLY A 490 4.08 17.13 0.28
N ALA A 491 4.68 18.14 0.91
CA ALA A 491 4.60 19.53 0.44
C ALA A 491 4.88 19.74 -1.06
N PRO A 492 5.91 19.11 -1.68
CA PRO A 492 6.22 19.39 -3.08
C PRO A 492 5.29 18.66 -4.03
N ARG A 493 4.34 19.41 -4.60
CA ARG A 493 3.46 18.99 -5.70
C ARG A 493 3.78 19.76 -6.97
N PRO A 494 3.84 19.11 -8.14
CA PRO A 494 3.97 19.83 -9.40
C PRO A 494 2.67 20.60 -9.70
N ASP A 495 2.81 21.83 -10.18
CA ASP A 495 1.68 22.66 -10.62
C ASP A 495 1.20 22.23 -12.01
N VAL A 496 0.53 21.08 -12.06
CA VAL A 496 0.04 20.40 -13.27
C VAL A 496 -1.24 19.64 -12.96
N ARG A 497 -2.20 19.67 -13.89
CA ARG A 497 -3.50 18.99 -13.74
C ARG A 497 -3.62 17.71 -14.56
N TRP A 498 -3.00 17.66 -15.75
CA TRP A 498 -3.10 16.50 -16.64
C TRP A 498 -2.19 15.39 -16.14
N VAL A 499 -2.73 14.55 -15.25
CA VAL A 499 -2.10 13.32 -14.76
C VAL A 499 -3.21 12.29 -14.54
N GLY A 500 -3.07 11.13 -15.17
CA GLY A 500 -4.10 10.09 -15.15
C GLY A 500 -4.12 9.28 -16.44
N GLY A 501 -5.26 8.70 -16.79
CA GLY A 501 -5.37 7.85 -17.96
C GLY A 501 -6.73 7.16 -18.09
N THR A 502 -6.83 6.26 -19.05
CA THR A 502 -7.99 5.40 -19.28
C THR A 502 -7.57 3.94 -19.37
N THR A 503 -8.45 3.02 -18.99
CA THR A 503 -8.18 1.58 -19.04
C THR A 503 -9.44 0.77 -19.32
N ASP A 504 -9.29 -0.35 -20.03
CA ASP A 504 -10.34 -1.37 -20.19
C ASP A 504 -10.25 -2.51 -19.15
N GLY A 505 -9.40 -2.35 -18.14
CA GLY A 505 -9.06 -3.40 -17.18
C GLY A 505 -8.04 -4.42 -17.68
N THR A 506 -7.60 -4.35 -18.95
CA THR A 506 -6.56 -5.21 -19.55
C THR A 506 -5.38 -4.42 -20.12
N HIS A 507 -5.67 -3.32 -20.80
CA HIS A 507 -4.77 -2.37 -21.43
C HIS A 507 -5.02 -0.98 -20.85
N ALA A 508 -4.07 -0.07 -21.03
CA ALA A 508 -4.26 1.30 -20.60
C ALA A 508 -3.44 2.30 -21.41
N ALA A 509 -3.97 3.52 -21.49
CA ALA A 509 -3.25 4.72 -21.87
C ALA A 509 -3.12 5.59 -20.61
N VAL A 510 -1.89 5.84 -20.15
CA VAL A 510 -1.62 6.62 -18.95
C VAL A 510 -0.63 7.72 -19.31
N GLY A 511 -0.77 8.90 -18.72
CA GLY A 511 0.18 9.98 -18.95
C GLY A 511 0.34 10.92 -17.76
N GLN A 512 1.47 11.62 -17.79
CA GLN A 512 1.85 12.63 -16.82
C GLN A 512 2.39 13.85 -17.55
N HIS A 513 1.74 15.00 -17.33
CA HIS A 513 2.37 16.29 -17.52
C HIS A 513 3.34 16.51 -16.36
N LEU A 514 4.63 16.40 -16.62
CA LEU A 514 5.68 16.48 -15.62
C LEU A 514 6.20 17.92 -15.54
N LYS A 515 6.28 18.46 -14.33
CA LYS A 515 7.22 19.53 -13.95
C LYS A 515 8.22 18.94 -12.96
N GLY A 516 9.52 19.15 -13.18
CA GLY A 516 10.58 18.60 -12.33
C GLY A 516 10.66 19.28 -10.96
N LEU A 517 10.82 18.50 -9.88
CA LEU A 517 11.00 19.05 -8.54
C LEU A 517 12.25 19.94 -8.48
N GLY A 518 12.08 21.19 -8.03
CA GLY A 518 13.19 22.15 -7.88
C GLY A 518 13.89 22.51 -9.20
N SER A 519 13.22 22.30 -10.33
CA SER A 519 13.76 22.40 -11.70
C SER A 519 12.81 23.17 -12.60
N THR A 520 13.34 23.75 -13.67
CA THR A 520 12.56 24.31 -14.78
C THR A 520 12.08 23.26 -15.79
N LEU A 521 12.47 21.99 -15.60
CA LEU A 521 12.10 20.89 -16.48
C LEU A 521 10.58 20.74 -16.61
N GLU A 522 10.11 20.68 -17.85
CA GLU A 522 8.75 20.31 -18.22
C GLU A 522 8.76 19.22 -19.29
N ALA A 523 7.85 18.25 -19.21
CA ALA A 523 7.74 17.17 -20.18
C ALA A 523 6.33 16.57 -20.23
N HIS A 524 5.98 15.99 -21.37
CA HIS A 524 4.79 15.18 -21.55
C HIS A 524 5.20 13.70 -21.67
N LYS A 525 4.81 12.88 -20.71
CA LYS A 525 5.18 11.46 -20.64
C LYS A 525 3.93 10.60 -20.76
N SER A 526 3.97 9.59 -21.63
CA SER A 526 2.88 8.61 -21.79
C SER A 526 3.39 7.18 -21.71
N TRP A 527 2.57 6.30 -21.14
CA TRP A 527 2.76 4.87 -21.07
C TRP A 527 1.53 4.17 -21.62
N PHE A 528 1.75 3.30 -22.61
CA PHE A 528 0.72 2.43 -23.17
C PHE A 528 1.00 1.00 -22.71
N PHE A 529 0.18 0.53 -21.78
CA PHE A 529 0.30 -0.80 -21.19
C PHE A 529 -0.43 -1.80 -22.09
N LEU A 530 0.34 -2.73 -22.66
CA LEU A 530 -0.13 -3.75 -23.60
C LEU A 530 -0.10 -5.14 -22.95
N THR A 531 -0.53 -6.17 -23.67
CA THR A 531 -0.54 -7.57 -23.17
C THR A 531 0.83 -8.09 -22.77
N ASP A 532 1.91 -7.50 -23.29
CA ASP A 532 3.23 -8.11 -23.26
C ASP A 532 4.40 -7.09 -23.33
N ALA A 533 4.08 -5.80 -23.32
CA ALA A 533 5.00 -4.69 -23.47
C ALA A 533 4.44 -3.43 -22.82
N VAL A 534 5.31 -2.46 -22.53
CA VAL A 534 4.94 -1.08 -22.21
C VAL A 534 5.59 -0.17 -23.24
N VAL A 535 4.79 0.59 -23.98
CA VAL A 535 5.31 1.59 -24.93
C VAL A 535 5.38 2.93 -24.21
N CYS A 536 6.57 3.54 -24.18
CA CYS A 536 6.86 4.75 -23.44
C CYS A 536 7.20 5.89 -24.40
N LEU A 537 6.40 6.96 -24.35
CA LEU A 537 6.57 8.16 -25.17
C LEU A 537 6.91 9.37 -24.29
N GLY A 538 7.81 10.21 -24.78
CA GLY A 538 8.13 11.50 -24.21
C GLY A 538 8.19 12.58 -25.29
N ALA A 539 7.63 13.74 -25.00
CA ALA A 539 7.64 14.88 -25.93
C ALA A 539 7.61 16.21 -25.17
N GLY A 540 8.00 17.28 -25.86
CA GLY A 540 8.02 18.62 -25.30
C GLY A 540 8.96 18.75 -24.10
N ILE A 541 10.03 17.94 -24.07
CA ILE A 541 11.01 17.96 -22.99
C ILE A 541 11.78 19.26 -23.13
N ALA A 542 11.57 20.15 -22.17
CA ALA A 542 12.17 21.48 -22.15
C ALA A 542 12.75 21.77 -20.75
N CYS A 543 13.91 22.41 -20.70
CA CYS A 543 14.54 22.80 -19.44
C CYS A 543 15.46 24.00 -19.67
N SER A 544 15.69 24.80 -18.64
CA SER A 544 16.62 25.94 -18.64
C SER A 544 17.43 25.98 -17.34
N ASP A 545 17.81 24.82 -16.81
CA ASP A 545 18.57 24.67 -15.57
C ASP A 545 20.09 24.83 -15.79
N GLY A 546 20.56 24.91 -17.05
CA GLY A 546 21.98 24.97 -17.41
C GLY A 546 22.72 23.64 -17.26
N VAL A 547 21.99 22.52 -17.16
CA VAL A 547 22.52 21.17 -16.97
C VAL A 547 21.80 20.16 -17.86
N PRO A 548 22.40 18.96 -18.09
CA PRO A 548 21.76 17.92 -18.89
C PRO A 548 20.41 17.47 -18.34
N VAL A 549 19.52 17.05 -19.24
CA VAL A 549 18.27 16.36 -18.90
C VAL A 549 18.36 14.92 -19.37
N GLU A 550 17.97 13.98 -18.52
CA GLU A 550 18.03 12.55 -18.81
C GLU A 550 16.62 11.94 -18.81
N THR A 551 16.41 10.91 -19.65
CA THR A 551 15.32 9.96 -19.45
C THR A 551 15.91 8.59 -19.18
N VAL A 552 15.59 8.04 -18.02
CA VAL A 552 16.08 6.75 -17.56
C VAL A 552 15.15 5.69 -18.13
N LEU A 553 15.63 4.90 -19.09
CA LEU A 553 14.87 3.75 -19.58
C LEU A 553 14.74 2.72 -18.47
N ASP A 554 15.85 2.46 -17.76
CA ASP A 554 15.88 1.57 -16.62
C ASP A 554 17.11 1.76 -15.73
N ASN A 555 17.00 1.28 -14.49
CA ASN A 555 18.10 1.19 -13.54
C ASN A 555 17.88 -0.03 -12.65
N ARG A 556 18.50 -1.15 -13.02
CA ARG A 556 18.27 -2.46 -12.43
C ARG A 556 19.39 -2.82 -11.46
N ASN A 557 19.02 -3.07 -10.21
CA ASN A 557 19.87 -3.77 -9.23
C ASN A 557 20.04 -5.22 -9.70
N LEU A 558 21.29 -5.65 -9.83
CA LEU A 558 21.68 -6.99 -10.28
C LEU A 558 22.04 -7.92 -9.10
N GLY A 559 21.89 -7.44 -7.87
CA GLY A 559 22.39 -8.09 -6.66
C GLY A 559 23.87 -7.79 -6.41
N GLU A 560 24.41 -8.41 -5.37
CA GLU A 560 25.84 -8.37 -5.08
C GLU A 560 26.62 -9.15 -6.15
N ASN A 561 27.65 -8.54 -6.75
CA ASN A 561 28.48 -9.14 -7.79
C ASN A 561 27.73 -9.62 -9.06
N GLY A 562 26.55 -9.09 -9.37
CA GLY A 562 25.72 -9.53 -10.49
C GLY A 562 26.47 -9.70 -11.82
N THR A 563 26.25 -10.82 -12.51
CA THR A 563 26.94 -11.19 -13.76
C THR A 563 26.03 -11.25 -14.97
N GLN A 564 24.73 -10.96 -14.80
CA GLN A 564 23.71 -10.98 -15.83
C GLN A 564 24.21 -10.26 -17.08
N ARG A 565 24.18 -10.92 -18.23
CA ARG A 565 24.75 -10.36 -19.46
C ARG A 565 23.84 -9.28 -20.05
N LEU A 566 24.40 -8.11 -20.34
CA LEU A 566 23.76 -7.11 -21.20
C LEU A 566 24.16 -7.40 -22.66
N VAL A 567 23.20 -7.68 -23.51
CA VAL A 567 23.39 -7.83 -24.95
C VAL A 567 22.74 -6.67 -25.67
N ARG A 568 23.47 -6.06 -26.62
CA ARG A 568 22.96 -4.98 -27.47
C ARG A 568 22.85 -5.45 -28.91
N GLY A 569 21.81 -5.01 -29.58
CA GLY A 569 21.66 -5.11 -31.03
C GLY A 569 21.34 -3.75 -31.62
N ARG A 570 21.02 -3.73 -32.92
CA ARG A 570 20.53 -2.52 -33.58
C ARG A 570 19.19 -2.13 -32.96
N ASP A 571 19.12 -0.95 -32.36
CA ASP A 571 17.90 -0.37 -31.78
C ASP A 571 17.29 -1.18 -30.61
N TRP A 572 18.04 -2.09 -29.97
CA TRP A 572 17.57 -2.81 -28.78
C TRP A 572 18.69 -3.23 -27.82
N ALA A 573 18.32 -3.45 -26.56
CA ALA A 573 19.15 -4.06 -25.53
C ALA A 573 18.36 -5.13 -24.77
N HIS A 574 19.04 -6.16 -24.26
CA HIS A 574 18.47 -7.22 -23.43
C HIS A 574 19.37 -7.47 -22.24
N LEU A 575 18.78 -7.56 -21.05
CA LEU A 575 19.44 -7.95 -19.82
C LEU A 575 18.92 -9.32 -19.40
N GLU A 576 19.84 -10.26 -19.23
CA GLU A 576 19.57 -11.62 -18.79
C GLU A 576 18.75 -11.65 -17.48
N GLU A 577 17.79 -12.59 -17.41
CA GLU A 577 16.81 -12.77 -16.33
C GLU A 577 15.85 -11.60 -16.07
N HIS A 578 15.96 -10.53 -16.84
CA HIS A 578 15.24 -9.28 -16.63
C HIS A 578 14.25 -9.00 -17.76
N GLY A 579 14.74 -8.67 -18.96
CA GLY A 579 13.90 -8.25 -20.07
C GLY A 579 14.66 -7.42 -21.11
N GLY A 580 13.91 -6.89 -22.06
CA GLY A 580 14.45 -6.13 -23.18
C GLY A 580 13.90 -4.71 -23.29
N TRP A 581 14.65 -3.85 -23.98
CA TRP A 581 14.26 -2.50 -24.36
C TRP A 581 14.48 -2.30 -25.86
N ILE A 582 13.54 -1.63 -26.53
CA ILE A 582 13.63 -1.29 -27.95
C ILE A 582 13.55 0.22 -28.11
N LEU A 583 14.38 0.79 -28.98
CA LEU A 583 14.37 2.19 -29.38
C LEU A 583 13.92 2.30 -30.85
N PRO A 584 12.61 2.20 -31.15
CA PRO A 584 12.12 1.96 -32.51
C PRO A 584 12.48 3.07 -33.52
N TYR A 585 12.74 4.29 -33.03
CA TYR A 585 13.12 5.46 -33.83
C TYR A 585 14.59 5.85 -33.62
N GLY A 586 15.41 4.95 -33.08
CA GLY A 586 16.80 5.22 -32.73
C GLY A 586 16.96 6.06 -31.46
N GLY A 587 18.14 6.65 -31.28
CA GLY A 587 18.56 7.33 -30.07
C GLY A 587 19.86 6.72 -29.53
N GLU A 588 20.72 7.56 -28.97
CA GLU A 588 21.99 7.08 -28.41
C GLU A 588 21.75 6.49 -27.01
N LEU A 589 21.47 5.18 -26.95
CA LEU A 589 21.33 4.47 -25.69
C LEU A 589 22.67 4.47 -24.93
N ARG A 590 22.71 5.20 -23.82
CA ARG A 590 23.80 5.17 -22.85
C ARG A 590 23.59 4.03 -21.87
N THR A 591 24.69 3.36 -21.50
CA THR A 591 24.65 2.21 -20.59
C THR A 591 25.81 2.30 -19.61
N LEU A 592 25.53 2.08 -18.33
CA LEU A 592 26.54 2.03 -17.27
C LEU A 592 26.34 0.78 -16.43
N ARG A 593 27.44 0.07 -16.16
CA ARG A 593 27.49 -1.00 -15.18
C ARG A 593 28.50 -0.62 -14.12
N GLU A 594 28.06 -0.54 -12.88
CA GLU A 594 28.88 -0.10 -11.76
C GLU A 594 28.45 -0.78 -10.46
N ASP A 595 29.38 -0.88 -9.53
CA ASP A 595 29.12 -1.30 -8.16
C ASP A 595 28.87 -0.05 -7.30
N ARG A 596 27.75 -0.03 -6.57
CA ARG A 596 27.34 1.09 -5.71
C ARG A 596 27.23 0.62 -4.27
N THR A 597 27.86 1.35 -3.35
CA THR A 597 27.91 1.00 -1.93
C THR A 597 27.19 2.04 -1.09
N GLY A 598 26.25 1.59 -0.25
CA GLY A 598 25.41 2.46 0.56
C GLY A 598 24.94 1.80 1.84
N ALA A 599 24.48 2.63 2.78
CA ALA A 599 23.83 2.22 4.02
C ALA A 599 22.41 2.76 4.11
N TRP A 600 21.55 2.09 4.88
CA TRP A 600 20.22 2.63 5.20
C TRP A 600 20.31 3.96 5.95
N SER A 601 21.35 4.16 6.78
CA SER A 601 21.65 5.45 7.42
C SER A 601 21.89 6.59 6.43
N ASP A 602 22.30 6.31 5.18
CA ASP A 602 22.51 7.34 4.16
C ASP A 602 21.18 8.00 3.76
N ILE A 603 20.05 7.32 3.96
CA ILE A 603 18.70 7.75 3.57
C ILE A 603 17.69 7.73 4.73
N ASN A 604 18.12 7.39 5.94
CA ASN A 604 17.25 7.40 7.11
C ASN A 604 18.02 7.53 8.42
N THR A 605 17.77 8.62 9.16
CA THR A 605 18.49 8.94 10.40
C THR A 605 18.33 7.90 11.51
N THR A 606 17.27 7.08 11.49
CA THR A 606 17.00 6.04 12.51
C THR A 606 17.51 4.65 12.11
N SER A 607 18.20 4.52 10.98
CA SER A 607 18.59 3.23 10.39
C SER A 607 20.05 2.87 10.62
N ASP A 608 20.36 1.59 10.47
CA ASP A 608 21.70 1.04 10.66
C ASP A 608 22.72 1.61 9.66
N THR A 609 23.98 1.67 10.09
CA THR A 609 25.12 2.19 9.33
C THR A 609 25.86 1.14 8.51
N GLU A 610 25.46 -0.13 8.59
CA GLU A 610 26.00 -1.21 7.76
C GLU A 610 25.92 -0.83 6.27
N ARG A 611 27.07 -0.95 5.59
CA ARG A 611 27.18 -0.68 4.15
C ARG A 611 27.22 -1.98 3.38
N ARG A 612 26.43 -2.06 2.30
CA ARG A 612 26.48 -3.15 1.33
C ARG A 612 26.71 -2.61 -0.07
N THR A 613 27.26 -3.46 -0.93
CA THR A 613 27.50 -3.16 -2.34
C THR A 613 26.51 -3.92 -3.20
N ARG A 614 25.90 -3.22 -4.15
CA ARG A 614 25.05 -3.80 -5.18
C ARG A 614 25.54 -3.38 -6.55
N ARG A 615 25.47 -4.29 -7.52
CA ARG A 615 25.81 -3.99 -8.91
C ARG A 615 24.59 -3.49 -9.65
N TRP A 616 24.78 -2.49 -10.50
CA TRP A 616 23.68 -1.84 -11.23
C TRP A 616 23.89 -1.92 -12.73
N GLN A 617 22.79 -2.08 -13.46
CA GLN A 617 22.72 -1.81 -14.90
C GLN A 617 21.80 -0.61 -15.14
N THR A 618 22.39 0.53 -15.49
CA THR A 618 21.66 1.76 -15.82
C THR A 618 21.60 1.94 -17.32
N LEU A 619 20.43 2.33 -17.85
CA LEU A 619 20.15 2.60 -19.25
C LEU A 619 19.42 3.94 -19.37
N TRP A 620 19.94 4.88 -20.14
CA TRP A 620 19.30 6.20 -20.27
C TRP A 620 19.53 6.85 -21.64
N LEU A 621 18.71 7.86 -21.91
CA LEU A 621 18.84 8.82 -22.99
C LEU A 621 19.26 10.17 -22.41
N ASP A 622 20.22 10.82 -23.07
CA ASP A 622 20.67 12.17 -22.76
C ASP A 622 20.04 13.14 -23.77
N HIS A 623 19.28 14.12 -23.26
CA HIS A 623 18.62 15.15 -24.06
C HIS A 623 19.48 16.41 -24.22
N GLY A 624 20.71 16.39 -23.71
CA GLY A 624 21.62 17.53 -23.69
C GLY A 624 21.27 18.55 -22.61
N THR A 625 22.08 19.60 -22.53
CA THR A 625 21.83 20.78 -21.68
C THR A 625 20.77 21.67 -22.31
N ASP A 626 19.82 22.11 -21.48
CA ASP A 626 18.72 23.00 -21.86
C ASP A 626 17.98 22.57 -23.14
N PRO A 627 17.45 21.33 -23.19
CA PRO A 627 16.71 20.86 -24.35
C PRO A 627 15.53 21.79 -24.64
N VAL A 628 15.21 21.92 -25.92
CA VAL A 628 14.02 22.63 -26.40
C VAL A 628 13.18 21.64 -27.18
N ALA A 629 12.02 21.28 -26.60
CA ALA A 629 11.07 20.35 -27.21
C ALA A 629 11.67 19.00 -27.64
N ALA A 630 12.60 18.45 -26.85
CA ALA A 630 13.13 17.11 -27.08
C ALA A 630 12.05 16.02 -26.85
N GLY A 631 12.32 14.81 -27.30
CA GLY A 631 11.41 13.68 -27.16
C GLY A 631 12.12 12.33 -27.17
N TYR A 632 11.41 11.29 -26.74
CA TYR A 632 11.87 9.91 -26.80
C TYR A 632 10.73 8.95 -27.15
N VAL A 633 11.11 7.79 -27.67
CA VAL A 633 10.23 6.62 -27.78
C VAL A 633 11.05 5.39 -27.42
N TYR A 634 10.58 4.60 -26.44
CA TYR A 634 11.13 3.28 -26.19
C TYR A 634 10.02 2.29 -25.84
N VAL A 635 10.30 1.00 -26.00
CA VAL A 635 9.41 -0.10 -25.61
C VAL A 635 10.12 -0.95 -24.58
N LEU A 636 9.48 -1.15 -23.44
CA LEU A 636 9.92 -2.07 -22.40
C LEU A 636 9.24 -3.44 -22.61
N LEU A 637 10.03 -4.51 -22.55
CA LEU A 637 9.61 -5.90 -22.68
C LEU A 637 10.08 -6.70 -21.45
N PRO A 638 9.41 -6.56 -20.29
CA PRO A 638 9.81 -7.28 -19.09
C PRO A 638 9.64 -8.79 -19.29
N GLY A 639 10.57 -9.58 -18.75
CA GLY A 639 10.58 -11.04 -18.84
C GLY A 639 10.75 -11.61 -20.24
N ALA A 640 10.96 -10.79 -21.28
CA ALA A 640 11.20 -11.29 -22.63
C ALA A 640 12.57 -11.94 -22.74
N THR A 641 12.68 -12.98 -23.55
CA THR A 641 13.98 -13.55 -23.93
C THR A 641 14.72 -12.59 -24.87
N ARG A 642 16.02 -12.85 -25.05
CA ARG A 642 16.84 -12.11 -26.02
C ARG A 642 16.26 -12.25 -27.43
N GLU A 643 15.85 -13.45 -27.81
CA GLU A 643 15.30 -13.77 -29.14
C GLU A 643 13.97 -13.06 -29.36
N GLN A 644 13.10 -13.06 -28.35
CA GLN A 644 11.84 -12.32 -28.39
C GLN A 644 12.07 -10.81 -28.53
N THR A 645 13.05 -10.27 -27.79
CA THR A 645 13.43 -8.85 -27.86
C THR A 645 13.94 -8.50 -29.26
N ALA A 646 14.87 -9.29 -29.79
CA ALA A 646 15.43 -9.08 -31.12
C ALA A 646 14.37 -9.20 -32.23
N ALA A 647 13.49 -10.20 -32.14
CA ALA A 647 12.39 -10.39 -33.09
C ALA A 647 11.42 -9.21 -33.07
N ARG A 648 11.03 -8.74 -31.87
CA ARG A 648 10.15 -7.58 -31.71
C ARG A 648 10.79 -6.28 -32.20
N ALA A 649 12.10 -6.12 -32.05
CA ALA A 649 12.84 -4.98 -32.59
C ALA A 649 12.95 -5.01 -34.13
N GLY A 650 12.97 -6.21 -34.73
CA GLY A 650 12.98 -6.39 -36.18
C GLY A 650 11.62 -6.20 -36.85
N ASP A 651 10.52 -6.34 -36.12
CA ASP A 651 9.16 -6.16 -36.62
C ASP A 651 8.79 -4.66 -36.65
N ARG A 652 8.52 -4.15 -37.86
CA ARG A 652 8.14 -2.74 -38.10
C ARG A 652 6.62 -2.52 -38.17
N HIS A 653 5.80 -3.56 -38.07
CA HIS A 653 4.36 -3.49 -38.32
C HIS A 653 3.50 -3.66 -37.06
N TRP A 654 4.07 -4.18 -35.96
CA TRP A 654 3.30 -4.44 -34.74
C TRP A 654 2.90 -3.16 -33.97
N LEU A 655 3.69 -2.09 -34.08
CA LEU A 655 3.50 -0.81 -33.40
C LEU A 655 3.60 0.34 -34.40
N CYS A 656 2.61 1.21 -34.38
CA CYS A 656 2.63 2.49 -35.08
C CYS A 656 2.51 3.63 -34.05
N VAL A 657 3.52 4.50 -33.96
CA VAL A 657 3.38 5.76 -33.22
C VAL A 657 2.66 6.76 -34.11
N LEU A 658 1.44 7.13 -33.73
CA LEU A 658 0.57 8.01 -34.50
C LEU A 658 0.90 9.49 -34.24
N ALA A 659 1.27 9.82 -32.99
CA ALA A 659 1.72 11.14 -32.58
C ALA A 659 2.66 11.03 -31.37
N ASN A 660 3.63 11.94 -31.28
CA ASN A 660 4.47 12.11 -30.09
C ASN A 660 4.92 13.57 -29.97
N ASP A 661 3.98 14.45 -29.58
CA ASP A 661 4.21 15.88 -29.42
C ASP A 661 3.48 16.46 -28.19
N THR A 662 3.45 17.79 -28.06
CA THR A 662 2.79 18.51 -26.95
C THR A 662 1.28 18.69 -27.14
N VAL A 663 0.70 18.25 -28.26
CA VAL A 663 -0.74 18.16 -28.49
C VAL A 663 -1.23 16.77 -28.09
N CYS A 664 -0.56 15.73 -28.59
CA CYS A 664 -0.97 14.35 -28.40
C CYS A 664 0.21 13.38 -28.42
N GLN A 665 0.09 12.33 -27.61
CA GLN A 665 0.90 11.12 -27.70
C GLN A 665 -0.03 9.94 -27.95
N ALA A 666 0.19 9.18 -29.03
CA ALA A 666 -0.72 8.12 -29.43
C ALA A 666 -0.03 6.98 -30.16
N VAL A 667 -0.56 5.77 -29.97
CA VAL A 667 -0.09 4.54 -30.61
C VAL A 667 -1.24 3.72 -31.17
N ALA A 668 -0.99 3.00 -32.24
CA ALA A 668 -1.83 1.91 -32.73
C ALA A 668 -1.05 0.58 -32.67
N VAL A 669 -1.73 -0.47 -32.22
CA VAL A 669 -1.23 -1.84 -32.15
C VAL A 669 -2.20 -2.73 -32.92
N PRO A 670 -2.01 -2.90 -34.24
CA PRO A 670 -2.99 -3.53 -35.12
C PRO A 670 -3.35 -4.96 -34.71
N LEU A 671 -2.38 -5.73 -34.22
CA LEU A 671 -2.59 -7.11 -33.74
C LEU A 671 -3.56 -7.20 -32.55
N LEU A 672 -3.70 -6.12 -31.78
CA LEU A 672 -4.65 -6.02 -30.67
C LEU A 672 -5.94 -5.29 -31.07
N GLY A 673 -6.06 -4.83 -32.32
CA GLY A 673 -7.14 -3.93 -32.75
C GLY A 673 -7.18 -2.62 -31.94
N LEU A 674 -6.06 -2.23 -31.35
CA LEU A 674 -5.98 -1.20 -30.31
C LEU A 674 -5.45 0.11 -30.88
N THR A 675 -6.12 1.22 -30.53
CA THR A 675 -5.62 2.60 -30.68
C THR A 675 -5.73 3.28 -29.33
N ALA A 676 -4.64 3.87 -28.86
CA ALA A 676 -4.58 4.55 -27.57
C ALA A 676 -3.96 5.94 -27.74
N ALA A 677 -4.57 6.95 -27.13
CA ALA A 677 -4.17 8.35 -27.30
C ALA A 677 -4.34 9.16 -26.01
N ASN A 678 -3.29 9.87 -25.62
CA ASN A 678 -3.31 10.89 -24.60
C ASN A 678 -3.26 12.25 -25.29
N PHE A 679 -4.37 13.00 -25.23
CA PHE A 679 -4.47 14.35 -25.74
C PHE A 679 -4.24 15.33 -24.60
N TRP A 680 -3.16 16.09 -24.66
CA TRP A 680 -2.83 17.13 -23.68
C TRP A 680 -3.77 18.32 -23.78
N ARG A 681 -4.27 18.56 -25.00
CA ARG A 681 -5.27 19.58 -25.35
C ARG A 681 -6.12 19.06 -26.51
N ALA A 682 -7.16 19.81 -26.88
CA ALA A 682 -7.99 19.52 -28.04
C ALA A 682 -7.12 19.25 -29.30
N GLY A 683 -7.49 18.24 -30.07
CA GLY A 683 -6.67 17.81 -31.21
C GLY A 683 -7.24 16.61 -31.95
N THR A 684 -6.54 16.21 -33.01
CA THR A 684 -6.86 15.02 -33.82
C THR A 684 -5.60 14.21 -34.04
N VAL A 685 -5.71 12.88 -33.94
CA VAL A 685 -4.67 11.94 -34.33
C VAL A 685 -5.29 10.69 -34.95
N GLY A 686 -4.85 10.33 -36.15
CA GLY A 686 -5.48 9.25 -36.92
C GLY A 686 -6.99 9.47 -37.04
N GLU A 687 -7.78 8.49 -36.59
CA GLU A 687 -9.25 8.52 -36.62
C GLU A 687 -9.87 9.19 -35.37
N LEU A 688 -9.08 9.65 -34.40
CA LEU A 688 -9.58 10.18 -33.13
C LEU A 688 -9.48 11.71 -33.07
N THR A 689 -10.58 12.36 -32.71
CA THR A 689 -10.62 13.81 -32.41
C THR A 689 -11.26 14.02 -31.04
N VAL A 690 -10.69 14.93 -30.24
CA VAL A 690 -11.28 15.36 -28.96
C VAL A 690 -11.32 16.88 -28.85
N SER A 691 -12.34 17.39 -28.15
CA SER A 691 -12.54 18.83 -27.95
C SER A 691 -11.78 19.41 -26.74
N ALA A 692 -11.15 18.57 -25.91
CA ALA A 692 -10.44 18.94 -24.70
C ALA A 692 -9.34 17.92 -24.38
N GLY A 693 -8.53 18.17 -23.35
CA GLY A 693 -7.53 17.21 -22.88
C GLY A 693 -8.21 15.93 -22.36
N ALA A 694 -7.83 14.77 -22.91
CA ALA A 694 -8.49 13.49 -22.65
C ALA A 694 -7.53 12.32 -22.85
N SER A 695 -7.80 11.21 -22.18
CA SER A 695 -7.15 9.92 -22.48
C SER A 695 -8.18 8.99 -23.11
N VAL A 696 -7.84 8.40 -24.26
CA VAL A 696 -8.74 7.62 -25.10
C VAL A 696 -8.13 6.26 -25.42
N LEU A 697 -8.96 5.21 -25.35
CA LEU A 697 -8.61 3.85 -25.73
C LEU A 697 -9.73 3.26 -26.58
N VAL A 698 -9.41 2.83 -27.80
CA VAL A 698 -10.31 2.09 -28.69
C VAL A 698 -9.76 0.69 -28.87
N VAL A 699 -10.60 -0.31 -28.65
CA VAL A 699 -10.26 -1.73 -28.86
C VAL A 699 -11.30 -2.36 -29.77
N ARG A 700 -10.88 -2.79 -30.96
CA ARG A 700 -11.72 -3.50 -31.94
C ARG A 700 -11.57 -5.01 -31.78
N ARG A 701 -12.69 -5.73 -31.77
CA ARG A 701 -12.75 -7.19 -31.69
C ARG A 701 -13.74 -7.73 -32.72
N GLY A 702 -13.21 -8.09 -33.90
CA GLY A 702 -14.04 -8.58 -35.00
C GLY A 702 -15.08 -7.55 -35.45
N ARG A 703 -16.35 -7.79 -35.15
CA ARG A 703 -17.49 -6.93 -35.54
C ARG A 703 -17.92 -5.94 -34.47
N THR A 704 -17.20 -5.84 -33.35
CA THR A 704 -17.50 -4.88 -32.28
C THR A 704 -16.28 -4.05 -31.93
N ALA A 705 -16.51 -2.91 -31.29
CA ALA A 705 -15.47 -2.11 -30.67
C ALA A 705 -15.94 -1.50 -29.36
N THR A 706 -15.00 -1.31 -28.44
CA THR A 706 -15.20 -0.51 -27.23
C THR A 706 -14.36 0.74 -27.30
N VAL A 707 -14.98 1.90 -27.11
CA VAL A 707 -14.35 3.21 -26.98
C VAL A 707 -14.42 3.62 -25.51
N ARG A 708 -13.27 3.90 -24.91
CA ARG A 708 -13.13 4.34 -23.53
C ARG A 708 -12.45 5.69 -23.47
N VAL A 709 -12.97 6.57 -22.63
CA VAL A 709 -12.44 7.93 -22.49
C VAL A 709 -12.47 8.38 -21.03
N SER A 710 -11.44 9.08 -20.60
CA SER A 710 -11.39 9.80 -19.33
C SER A 710 -10.90 11.23 -19.54
N GLU A 711 -11.10 12.08 -18.53
CA GLU A 711 -10.64 13.48 -18.52
C GLU A 711 -9.63 13.69 -17.37
N PRO A 712 -8.33 13.41 -17.59
CA PRO A 712 -7.28 13.60 -16.59
C PRO A 712 -7.16 15.01 -16.00
N PRO A 713 -7.44 16.11 -16.73
CA PRO A 713 -7.42 17.44 -16.12
C PRO A 713 -8.47 17.65 -15.02
N ARG A 714 -9.51 16.80 -14.94
CA ARG A 714 -10.56 16.81 -13.92
C ARG A 714 -11.30 18.15 -13.85
N THR A 715 -11.57 18.77 -14.99
CA THR A 715 -12.41 19.97 -15.08
C THR A 715 -13.89 19.67 -14.82
N GLY A 716 -14.35 18.44 -15.10
CA GLY A 716 -15.76 18.07 -15.06
C GLY A 716 -16.60 18.67 -16.20
N ALA A 717 -16.00 19.47 -17.08
CA ALA A 717 -16.69 20.02 -18.24
C ALA A 717 -16.92 18.92 -19.29
N PRO A 718 -18.09 18.90 -19.97
CA PRO A 718 -18.32 17.95 -21.05
C PRO A 718 -17.30 18.09 -22.18
N LEU A 719 -16.88 16.97 -22.75
CA LEU A 719 -16.00 16.92 -23.92
C LEU A 719 -16.65 16.13 -25.05
N GLU A 720 -16.33 16.49 -26.29
CA GLU A 720 -16.72 15.74 -27.48
C GLU A 720 -15.57 14.83 -27.93
N LEU A 721 -15.93 13.61 -28.32
CA LEU A 721 -15.04 12.63 -28.94
C LEU A 721 -15.63 12.20 -30.28
N VAL A 722 -14.80 12.22 -31.32
CA VAL A 722 -15.13 11.67 -32.63
C VAL A 722 -14.17 10.53 -32.92
N TRP A 723 -14.72 9.39 -33.32
CA TRP A 723 -13.98 8.29 -33.90
C TRP A 723 -14.44 8.08 -35.35
N ASP A 724 -13.59 8.42 -36.31
CA ASP A 724 -13.87 8.39 -37.76
C ASP A 724 -13.78 6.97 -38.32
N HIS A 725 -14.65 6.10 -37.81
CA HIS A 725 -14.83 4.73 -38.27
C HIS A 725 -16.33 4.43 -38.41
N PRO A 726 -16.76 3.74 -39.49
CA PRO A 726 -18.15 3.33 -39.64
C PRO A 726 -18.65 2.48 -38.47
N VAL A 727 -19.78 2.88 -37.91
CA VAL A 727 -20.47 2.20 -36.81
C VAL A 727 -21.89 1.92 -37.25
N ARG A 728 -22.34 0.68 -37.08
CA ARG A 728 -23.69 0.25 -37.44
C ARG A 728 -24.70 0.62 -36.37
N ALA A 729 -24.34 0.42 -35.10
CA ALA A 729 -25.19 0.69 -33.95
C ALA A 729 -24.36 0.78 -32.66
N VAL A 730 -24.85 1.55 -31.67
CA VAL A 730 -24.34 1.50 -30.29
C VAL A 730 -25.06 0.37 -29.55
N THR A 731 -24.28 -0.53 -28.93
CA THR A 731 -24.82 -1.67 -28.18
C THR A 731 -24.94 -1.37 -26.69
N ARG A 732 -24.06 -0.52 -26.15
CA ARG A 732 -24.06 -0.07 -24.76
C ARG A 732 -23.32 1.26 -24.63
N ALA A 733 -23.76 2.13 -23.73
CA ALA A 733 -23.02 3.32 -23.32
C ALA A 733 -23.30 3.60 -21.84
N ASP A 734 -22.32 4.14 -21.13
CA ASP A 734 -22.50 4.60 -19.74
C ASP A 734 -23.44 5.82 -19.70
N ASP A 735 -24.10 6.06 -18.56
CA ASP A 735 -25.04 7.18 -18.38
C ASP A 735 -24.40 8.56 -18.62
N SER A 736 -23.07 8.66 -18.46
CA SER A 736 -22.28 9.86 -18.72
C SER A 736 -21.99 10.12 -20.21
N VAL A 737 -22.35 9.18 -21.10
CA VAL A 737 -22.01 9.19 -22.52
C VAL A 737 -23.26 9.40 -23.37
N GLU A 738 -23.38 10.58 -23.95
CA GLU A 738 -24.43 10.90 -24.92
C GLU A 738 -23.95 10.62 -26.35
N VAL A 739 -24.64 9.73 -27.06
CA VAL A 739 -24.35 9.40 -28.46
C VAL A 739 -24.97 10.45 -29.37
N ARG A 740 -24.13 11.24 -30.05
CA ARG A 740 -24.56 12.29 -31.00
C ARG A 740 -24.79 11.75 -32.41
N SER A 741 -23.97 10.80 -32.85
CA SER A 741 -24.16 10.06 -34.11
C SER A 741 -23.41 8.73 -34.10
N ALA A 742 -23.92 7.73 -34.81
CA ALA A 742 -23.32 6.39 -34.91
C ALA A 742 -23.64 5.77 -36.29
N ASP A 743 -23.06 6.37 -37.35
CA ASP A 743 -23.26 5.97 -38.75
C ASP A 743 -21.93 5.88 -39.51
N ARG A 744 -21.54 6.91 -40.27
CA ARG A 744 -20.24 7.00 -40.95
C ARG A 744 -19.09 7.20 -39.97
N ARG A 745 -19.38 7.76 -38.79
CA ARG A 745 -18.45 7.96 -37.68
C ARG A 745 -19.21 7.97 -36.35
N LEU A 746 -18.52 7.60 -35.27
CA LEU A 746 -19.03 7.71 -33.92
C LEU A 746 -18.75 9.11 -33.37
N ARG A 747 -19.78 9.80 -32.87
CA ARG A 747 -19.65 11.06 -32.14
C ARG A 747 -20.27 10.93 -30.77
N LEU A 748 -19.49 11.18 -29.73
CA LEU A 748 -19.89 11.10 -28.33
C LEU A 748 -19.72 12.46 -27.67
N ARG A 749 -20.64 12.81 -26.78
CA ARG A 749 -20.43 13.86 -25.77
C ARG A 749 -20.38 13.19 -24.41
N VAL A 750 -19.27 13.35 -23.70
CA VAL A 750 -19.04 12.71 -22.40
C VAL A 750 -19.05 13.77 -21.31
N THR A 751 -19.78 13.52 -20.22
CA THR A 751 -19.75 14.34 -19.00
C THR A 751 -18.86 13.63 -17.97
N PRO A 752 -17.57 13.98 -17.87
CA PRO A 752 -16.57 13.07 -17.33
C PRO A 752 -16.50 13.03 -15.79
N GLY A 753 -17.13 13.98 -15.10
CA GLY A 753 -16.90 14.21 -13.67
C GLY A 753 -15.47 14.68 -13.36
N MET A 754 -15.09 14.70 -12.08
CA MET A 754 -13.79 15.20 -11.62
C MET A 754 -12.85 14.10 -11.07
N ALA A 755 -13.23 12.83 -11.20
CA ALA A 755 -12.46 11.71 -10.67
C ALA A 755 -11.46 11.11 -11.66
N CYS A 756 -11.49 11.54 -12.94
CA CYS A 756 -10.82 10.83 -14.04
C CYS A 756 -11.32 9.38 -14.17
N SER A 757 -12.63 9.17 -13.97
CA SER A 757 -13.29 7.91 -14.26
C SER A 757 -13.17 7.59 -15.76
N THR A 758 -13.05 6.31 -16.08
CA THR A 758 -13.16 5.85 -17.47
C THR A 758 -14.62 5.65 -17.81
N HIS A 759 -15.06 6.26 -18.91
CA HIS A 759 -16.42 6.17 -19.46
C HIS A 759 -16.39 5.33 -20.74
N GLU A 760 -17.37 4.46 -20.91
CA GLU A 760 -17.39 3.45 -21.98
C GLU A 760 -18.55 3.62 -22.96
N CYS A 761 -18.27 3.34 -24.22
CA CYS A 761 -19.25 3.13 -25.28
C CYS A 761 -18.85 1.89 -26.10
N GLU A 762 -19.75 0.92 -26.19
CA GLU A 762 -19.61 -0.28 -27.02
C GLU A 762 -20.47 -0.17 -28.27
N VAL A 763 -19.90 -0.56 -29.41
CA VAL A 763 -20.52 -0.41 -30.72
C VAL A 763 -20.36 -1.65 -31.59
N ALA A 764 -21.33 -1.88 -32.46
CA ALA A 764 -21.23 -2.83 -33.57
C ALA A 764 -20.68 -2.10 -34.82
N LEU A 765 -19.65 -2.66 -35.43
CA LEU A 765 -19.02 -2.13 -36.63
C LEU A 765 -19.82 -2.52 -37.89
N SER A 766 -19.76 -1.66 -38.91
CA SER A 766 -20.39 -1.88 -40.22
C SER A 766 -19.56 -2.79 -41.10
#